data_AF-A0A6B0XET9-F1
#
_entry.id   AF-A0A6B0XET9-F1
#
_cell.length_a   1.000
_cell.length_b   1.000
_cell.length_c   1.000
_cell.angle_alpha   90.00
_cell.angle_beta   90.00
_cell.angle_gamma   90.00
#
_symmetry.space_group_name_H-M   'P 1'
#
loop_
_entity.id
_entity.type
_entity.pdbx_description
1 polymer ?
#
loop_
_entity_poly.entity_id
_entity_poly.type
_entity_poly.pdbx_seq_one_letter_code
_entity_poly.pdbx_strand_id
1 'polypeptide(L)'
;MHSWQKACFIVALGMATATGPSADTVIEPLAGTNLALGKSATFSLEPNYSLCAGGDETDLFDGEFWQPGDTGFWTDKGTVGWQFGRKPGVLISVDLGDVYAIDALGFDTTSGASQVTFPAALFAYVSDDGQTWHYVADLVNEAIPQDQYVRHRFVAQGLKTRGRHLAIYVAKGGFYGFVDEIEVMQGRGDPAAVSFAEAGIDQSAIESDALKRAEGAVQKNIDLYFVQTARDQVMSMPGADAAAVLHQLEAIERVVFAGSGGEEVDYSKGLPHTEVGRRICAAMGAYFSRRDDRAAIVWQPTDSMWSHRTNPFARPVSEVAPKLHADMMIGEYEPVAFNVSNNTAEPLTIQVEVGALREIGGEDVWPDAQITRHIATHVVGSGFLFFDDALPPLEDGGAILPPGMTRQVWLVLHSRGIELQQYEGKVAVTVGDVHFEIPLSATVFPVEMPADPTYIAQSWGYFTWTPSQGYEQQAAAELERCYANAHVLHHAYIPWPKVDKATGELVQPIEVDFAKLDEMLAYRPYVRQWLLWTGFEFGFMDLNYHRATHVPKVGTPEHEALFKEWVRQIRDHMQARGYPTDKWAFYWVDEPGDEGFMEYIVPSSKFAKEVDPTILIWEDHQISLEMLEKYPDAIDIHCCPLKYYRQHPEILAHVLAEEHAGSQYVVGSSKASDPHRYYRLHHMATVELGLDGAGMWVWGDDGGQFNDYAGRYPSYGMVYATEQGPITSKRREAWREGIEDVELWRHLGTVAAKIGDAGLAQLHREGPGRLVNRQDGRADLVQVDLHSGTPGELLEMRLAVLQAVAEALKN
;
A
#
# COMPACT_ATOMS: atom_id res chain seq x y z
N MET A 1 -4.59 21.04 6.67
CA MET A 1 -3.31 20.31 6.49
C MET A 1 -2.78 19.59 7.74
N HIS A 2 -3.21 19.94 8.97
CA HIS A 2 -2.86 19.24 10.23
C HIS A 2 -3.74 18.00 10.54
N SER A 3 -4.75 17.71 9.72
CA SER A 3 -5.82 16.73 10.02
C SER A 3 -5.88 15.53 9.08
N TRP A 4 -5.13 15.51 7.97
CA TRP A 4 -5.12 14.38 7.01
C TRP A 4 -4.81 13.04 7.65
N GLN A 5 -4.06 13.06 8.75
CA GLN A 5 -3.82 11.84 9.50
C GLN A 5 -5.11 11.36 10.16
N LYS A 6 -5.93 12.23 10.78
CA LYS A 6 -7.17 11.86 11.51
C LYS A 6 -8.21 11.08 10.71
N ALA A 7 -8.24 11.12 9.37
CA ALA A 7 -9.21 10.35 8.60
C ALA A 7 -8.96 8.83 8.69
N CYS A 8 -7.70 8.39 8.77
CA CYS A 8 -7.37 6.98 9.02
C CYS A 8 -7.71 6.48 10.45
N PHE A 9 -8.32 7.30 11.33
CA PHE A 9 -8.27 7.09 12.80
C PHE A 9 -9.45 6.35 13.41
N ILE A 10 -10.51 5.99 12.68
CA ILE A 10 -11.72 5.44 13.32
C ILE A 10 -11.85 3.90 13.23
N VAL A 11 -10.99 3.18 12.49
CA VAL A 11 -11.16 1.71 12.28
C VAL A 11 -10.24 0.82 13.14
N ALA A 12 -9.65 1.35 14.22
CA ALA A 12 -8.89 0.55 15.19
C ALA A 12 -9.77 0.02 16.35
N LEU A 13 -10.91 -0.61 16.03
CA LEU A 13 -11.71 -1.35 17.03
C LEU A 13 -11.76 -2.85 16.68
N GLY A 14 -11.11 -3.67 17.50
CA GLY A 14 -11.29 -5.12 17.53
C GLY A 14 -10.11 -5.85 18.16
N MET A 15 -10.41 -6.78 19.08
CA MET A 15 -9.49 -7.52 19.96
C MET A 15 -8.52 -8.47 19.22
N ALA A 16 -7.22 -8.15 19.22
CA ALA A 16 -6.19 -9.00 18.65
C ALA A 16 -5.96 -10.27 19.48
N THR A 17 -6.22 -11.44 18.90
CA THR A 17 -5.65 -12.72 19.34
C THR A 17 -5.10 -13.42 18.11
N ALA A 18 -3.78 -13.39 17.90
CA ALA A 18 -3.10 -14.05 16.80
C ALA A 18 -2.14 -15.12 17.34
N THR A 19 -2.33 -16.38 16.94
CA THR A 19 -1.46 -17.52 17.27
C THR A 19 -0.66 -17.93 16.03
N GLY A 20 0.65 -17.71 16.06
CA GLY A 20 1.68 -18.01 15.04
C GLY A 20 3.00 -17.33 15.46
N PRO A 21 4.20 -17.90 15.17
CA PRO A 21 5.37 -17.81 16.04
C PRO A 21 5.97 -16.39 16.06
N SER A 22 5.92 -15.63 17.14
CA SER A 22 5.31 -15.88 18.44
C SER A 22 4.91 -14.52 19.01
N ALA A 23 3.61 -14.23 18.92
CA ALA A 23 2.98 -13.26 19.83
C ALA A 23 3.25 -13.61 21.30
N ASP A 24 3.68 -14.86 21.58
CA ASP A 24 3.93 -15.50 22.88
C ASP A 24 5.39 -15.37 23.41
N THR A 25 6.24 -14.51 22.83
CA THR A 25 7.64 -14.42 23.26
C THR A 25 7.72 -13.63 24.57
N VAL A 26 7.86 -14.36 25.67
CA VAL A 26 8.24 -13.79 26.97
C VAL A 26 9.69 -13.32 26.85
N ILE A 27 9.91 -12.02 27.02
CA ILE A 27 11.26 -11.46 27.02
C ILE A 27 11.72 -11.27 28.45
N GLU A 28 12.73 -12.03 28.85
CA GLU A 28 13.36 -11.88 30.17
C GLU A 28 14.23 -10.62 30.23
N PRO A 29 14.38 -9.96 31.39
CA PRO A 29 15.28 -8.82 31.54
C PRO A 29 16.73 -9.17 31.15
N LEU A 30 17.46 -8.21 30.61
CA LEU A 30 18.89 -8.35 30.33
C LEU A 30 19.65 -8.65 31.63
N ALA A 31 20.62 -9.56 31.53
CA ALA A 31 21.42 -9.96 32.69
C ALA A 31 22.29 -8.79 33.20
N GLY A 32 22.17 -8.48 34.48
CA GLY A 32 23.00 -7.47 35.15
C GLY A 32 22.18 -6.48 35.97
N THR A 33 22.76 -5.31 36.24
CA THR A 33 22.07 -4.21 36.93
C THR A 33 21.55 -3.22 35.91
N ASN A 34 20.22 -3.08 35.79
CA ASN A 34 19.58 -2.03 35.00
C ASN A 34 19.65 -0.70 35.78
N LEU A 35 20.38 0.28 35.25
CA LEU A 35 20.61 1.60 35.85
C LEU A 35 19.40 2.52 35.71
N ALA A 36 18.53 2.26 34.72
CA ALA A 36 17.35 3.06 34.47
C ALA A 36 16.13 2.62 35.31
N LEU A 37 16.20 1.48 36.01
CA LEU A 37 15.08 0.94 36.79
C LEU A 37 14.50 1.98 37.78
N GLY A 38 13.20 2.24 37.67
CA GLY A 38 12.44 3.20 38.47
C GLY A 38 12.75 4.67 38.17
N LYS A 39 13.39 4.98 37.04
CA LYS A 39 13.62 6.37 36.58
C LYS A 39 12.47 6.84 35.70
N SER A 40 12.38 8.14 35.48
CA SER A 40 11.39 8.75 34.60
C SER A 40 12.02 9.17 33.27
N ALA A 41 11.25 9.01 32.19
CA ALA A 41 11.63 9.47 30.87
C ALA A 41 11.22 10.93 30.61
N THR A 42 11.91 11.56 29.67
CA THR A 42 11.49 12.82 29.05
C THR A 42 11.45 12.66 27.54
N PHE A 43 10.54 13.37 26.88
CA PHE A 43 10.26 13.18 25.45
C PHE A 43 10.36 14.49 24.67
N SER A 44 10.97 14.47 23.48
CA SER A 44 10.87 15.59 22.53
C SER A 44 9.49 15.68 21.86
N LEU A 45 8.72 14.59 21.93
CA LEU A 45 7.32 14.48 21.55
C LEU A 45 6.60 13.62 22.59
N GLU A 46 5.70 14.22 23.36
CA GLU A 46 4.90 13.47 24.34
C GLU A 46 4.16 12.30 23.69
N PRO A 47 4.09 11.13 24.36
CA PRO A 47 3.27 10.02 23.92
C PRO A 47 1.84 10.47 23.62
N ASN A 48 1.35 10.17 22.43
CA ASN A 48 0.10 10.72 21.91
C ASN A 48 -0.83 9.65 21.32
N TYR A 49 -0.48 8.37 21.43
CA TYR A 49 -1.34 7.28 20.98
C TYR A 49 -2.40 6.93 22.04
N SER A 50 -3.67 7.15 21.71
CA SER A 50 -4.77 7.12 22.68
C SER A 50 -5.04 5.74 23.31
N LEU A 51 -4.79 4.65 22.58
CA LEU A 51 -5.06 3.30 23.10
C LEU A 51 -4.04 2.84 24.14
N CYS A 52 -2.82 3.38 24.11
CA CYS A 52 -1.80 3.15 25.14
C CYS A 52 -1.90 4.16 26.30
N ALA A 53 -2.59 5.30 26.10
CA ALA A 53 -2.62 6.37 27.11
C ALA A 53 -3.29 5.95 28.44
N GLY A 54 -2.61 6.13 29.58
CA GLY A 54 -3.17 5.83 30.91
C GLY A 54 -2.21 5.12 31.88
N GLY A 55 -0.97 4.83 31.48
CA GLY A 55 0.12 4.40 32.36
C GLY A 55 0.77 5.55 33.13
N ASP A 56 1.96 5.33 33.68
CA ASP A 56 2.70 6.26 34.52
C ASP A 56 4.03 6.77 33.91
N GLU A 57 4.68 7.70 34.61
CA GLU A 57 5.91 8.34 34.13
C GLU A 57 7.16 7.43 34.18
N THR A 58 7.01 6.19 34.65
CA THR A 58 8.04 5.16 34.75
C THR A 58 7.83 3.97 33.81
N ASP A 59 6.75 3.92 33.02
CA ASP A 59 6.40 2.80 32.11
C ASP A 59 7.57 2.27 31.26
N LEU A 60 8.54 3.12 30.87
CA LEU A 60 9.71 2.68 30.08
C LEU A 60 10.83 2.00 30.86
N PHE A 61 10.73 2.01 32.19
CA PHE A 61 11.82 1.75 33.11
C PHE A 61 11.36 1.08 34.41
N ASP A 62 10.15 0.53 34.49
CA ASP A 62 9.64 -0.11 35.70
C ASP A 62 10.13 -1.57 35.84
N GLY A 63 10.67 -2.14 34.74
CA GLY A 63 11.12 -3.53 34.65
C GLY A 63 9.98 -4.54 34.49
N GLU A 64 8.75 -4.08 34.26
CA GLU A 64 7.58 -4.89 33.96
C GLU A 64 7.40 -4.98 32.44
N PHE A 65 7.67 -6.16 31.89
CA PHE A 65 7.49 -6.39 30.45
C PHE A 65 6.04 -6.76 30.14
N TRP A 66 5.47 -6.15 29.09
CA TRP A 66 4.21 -6.58 28.48
C TRP A 66 4.19 -8.09 28.31
N GLN A 67 3.07 -8.73 28.62
CA GLN A 67 2.90 -10.17 28.47
C GLN A 67 1.85 -10.48 27.41
N PRO A 68 2.11 -11.48 26.55
CA PRO A 68 1.12 -11.98 25.59
C PRO A 68 -0.17 -12.42 26.29
N GLY A 69 -1.33 -11.86 25.92
CA GLY A 69 -2.63 -12.30 26.43
C GLY A 69 -3.68 -11.19 26.54
N ASP A 70 -3.70 -10.50 27.68
CA ASP A 70 -4.85 -9.70 28.15
C ASP A 70 -5.16 -8.47 27.27
N THR A 71 -4.15 -7.92 26.59
CA THR A 71 -4.28 -6.84 25.61
C THR A 71 -3.26 -7.04 24.47
N GLY A 72 -3.40 -6.32 23.35
CA GLY A 72 -2.34 -6.24 22.34
C GLY A 72 -1.29 -5.18 22.71
N PHE A 73 -0.04 -5.34 22.27
CA PHE A 73 1.10 -4.46 22.60
C PHE A 73 0.74 -2.97 22.45
N TRP A 74 0.26 -2.52 21.28
CA TRP A 74 -0.16 -1.12 21.08
C TRP A 74 -1.54 -0.76 21.65
N THR A 75 -2.11 -1.57 22.52
CA THR A 75 -3.34 -1.24 23.26
C THR A 75 -3.16 -1.39 24.77
N ASP A 76 -1.99 -1.85 25.21
CA ASP A 76 -1.67 -1.99 26.61
C ASP A 76 -1.29 -0.64 27.22
N LYS A 77 -1.72 -0.40 28.46
CA LYS A 77 -1.46 0.84 29.20
C LYS A 77 -0.05 0.90 29.78
N GLY A 78 0.65 -0.23 29.91
CA GLY A 78 2.06 -0.30 30.28
C GLY A 78 3.02 -0.05 29.11
N THR A 79 2.51 0.06 27.87
CA THR A 79 3.35 0.40 26.71
C THR A 79 3.23 1.89 26.37
N VAL A 80 4.30 2.44 25.79
CA VAL A 80 4.34 3.83 25.34
C VAL A 80 4.27 3.89 23.81
N GLY A 81 3.34 4.70 23.29
CA GLY A 81 3.04 4.78 21.86
C GLY A 81 2.99 6.19 21.29
N TRP A 82 3.48 6.33 20.07
CA TRP A 82 3.39 7.56 19.27
C TRP A 82 2.69 7.32 17.94
N GLN A 83 1.86 8.28 17.58
CA GLN A 83 1.53 8.60 16.21
C GLN A 83 2.44 9.76 15.77
N PHE A 84 3.40 9.47 14.90
CA PHE A 84 4.48 10.41 14.57
C PHE A 84 4.02 11.64 13.80
N GLY A 85 2.93 11.53 13.07
CA GLY A 85 2.44 12.65 12.32
C GLY A 85 3.41 13.07 11.19
N ARG A 86 3.79 14.35 11.18
CA ARG A 86 4.89 14.89 10.36
C ARG A 86 6.26 14.87 11.06
N LYS A 87 6.33 14.46 12.33
CA LYS A 87 7.60 14.36 13.05
C LYS A 87 8.40 13.18 12.49
N PRO A 88 9.71 13.36 12.26
CA PRO A 88 10.56 12.30 11.73
C PRO A 88 11.02 11.27 12.79
N GLY A 89 10.71 11.50 14.06
CA GLY A 89 11.08 10.62 15.17
C GLY A 89 10.82 11.30 16.52
N VAL A 90 11.26 10.66 17.59
CA VAL A 90 11.19 11.16 18.98
C VAL A 90 12.51 10.89 19.70
N LEU A 91 12.95 11.84 20.52
CA LEU A 91 14.06 11.67 21.45
C LEU A 91 13.52 11.34 22.84
N ILE A 92 13.90 10.18 23.36
CA ILE A 92 13.59 9.71 24.72
C ILE A 92 14.84 9.89 25.57
N SER A 93 14.78 10.58 26.72
CA SER A 93 15.96 10.83 27.57
C SER A 93 15.71 10.49 29.04
N VAL A 94 16.75 10.02 29.73
CA VAL A 94 16.72 9.63 31.15
C VAL A 94 17.97 10.12 31.89
N ASP A 95 17.82 10.58 33.15
CA ASP A 95 18.91 10.86 34.09
C ASP A 95 19.09 9.68 35.05
N LEU A 96 20.22 8.99 34.95
CA LEU A 96 20.57 7.83 35.78
C LEU A 96 20.92 8.25 37.22
N GLY A 97 21.25 9.54 37.43
CA GLY A 97 21.55 10.15 38.73
C GLY A 97 23.04 10.28 39.06
N ASP A 98 23.90 9.46 38.45
CA ASP A 98 25.36 9.52 38.57
C ASP A 98 26.02 9.06 37.25
N VAL A 99 27.31 9.32 37.08
CA VAL A 99 28.06 8.86 35.90
C VAL A 99 28.39 7.38 36.08
N TYR A 100 27.80 6.53 35.25
CA TYR A 100 28.03 5.08 35.26
C TYR A 100 28.79 4.61 34.02
N ALA A 101 29.53 3.52 34.18
CA ALA A 101 29.97 2.72 33.03
C ALA A 101 28.74 1.98 32.47
N ILE A 102 28.58 1.97 31.15
CA ILE A 102 27.43 1.37 30.45
C ILE A 102 27.98 0.39 29.41
N ASP A 103 27.47 -0.84 29.42
CA ASP A 103 27.96 -1.90 28.53
C ASP A 103 26.91 -2.41 27.54
N ALA A 104 25.63 -2.33 27.87
CA ALA A 104 24.56 -2.68 26.95
C ALA A 104 23.33 -1.80 27.09
N LEU A 105 22.58 -1.67 25.99
CA LEU A 105 21.28 -1.02 25.92
C LEU A 105 20.29 -1.98 25.26
N GLY A 106 19.09 -2.10 25.83
CA GLY A 106 17.96 -2.86 25.26
C GLY A 106 16.80 -1.92 24.92
N PHE A 107 16.09 -2.21 23.83
CA PHE A 107 14.88 -1.50 23.43
C PHE A 107 13.83 -2.50 22.95
N ASP A 108 12.78 -2.71 23.74
CA ASP A 108 11.73 -3.68 23.44
C ASP A 108 10.56 -3.06 22.66
N THR A 109 10.25 -3.64 21.50
CA THR A 109 9.28 -3.07 20.55
C THR A 109 8.58 -4.16 19.75
N THR A 110 7.65 -3.76 18.88
CA THR A 110 6.82 -4.68 18.08
C THR A 110 6.62 -4.17 16.65
N SER A 111 6.25 -5.07 15.74
CA SER A 111 6.02 -4.80 14.33
C SER A 111 5.08 -5.84 13.70
N GLY A 112 4.71 -5.63 12.43
CA GLY A 112 4.22 -6.67 11.54
C GLY A 112 2.70 -6.85 11.52
N ALA A 113 1.96 -5.90 12.12
CA ALA A 113 0.51 -5.79 11.99
C ALA A 113 0.04 -4.34 12.15
N SER A 114 -1.18 -4.04 11.70
CA SER A 114 -1.83 -2.73 11.86
C SER A 114 -1.00 -1.53 11.39
N GLN A 115 -0.20 -1.70 10.33
CA GLN A 115 0.71 -0.68 9.79
C GLN A 115 1.82 -0.23 10.76
N VAL A 116 2.06 -1.01 11.81
CA VAL A 116 3.17 -0.84 12.74
C VAL A 116 4.41 -1.51 12.15
N THR A 117 5.51 -0.78 12.17
CA THR A 117 6.84 -1.27 11.78
C THR A 117 7.82 -1.04 12.90
N PHE A 118 8.93 -1.77 12.91
CA PHE A 118 10.05 -1.40 13.74
C PHE A 118 10.56 0.01 13.38
N PRO A 119 11.15 0.73 14.35
CA PRO A 119 11.82 1.99 14.08
C PRO A 119 12.80 1.89 12.90
N ALA A 120 12.89 2.94 12.09
CA ALA A 120 13.84 2.96 10.98
C ALA A 120 15.29 2.91 11.47
N ALA A 121 15.54 3.44 12.67
CA ALA A 121 16.80 3.39 13.41
C ALA A 121 16.56 3.72 14.88
N LEU A 122 17.49 3.31 15.75
CA LEU A 122 17.45 3.56 17.19
C LEU A 122 18.82 4.10 17.64
N PHE A 123 19.01 5.41 17.61
CA PHE A 123 20.32 6.02 17.90
C PHE A 123 20.47 6.36 19.38
N ALA A 124 21.45 5.74 20.03
CA ALA A 124 21.79 6.00 21.43
C ALA A 124 22.87 7.09 21.56
N TYR A 125 22.65 7.99 22.51
CA TYR A 125 23.56 9.07 22.91
C TYR A 125 23.74 9.08 24.41
N VAL A 126 24.94 9.42 24.88
CA VAL A 126 25.26 9.55 26.32
C VAL A 126 25.89 10.89 26.64
N SER A 127 25.74 11.35 27.88
CA SER A 127 26.36 12.57 28.39
C SER A 127 26.69 12.47 29.88
N ASP A 128 27.81 13.05 30.29
CA ASP A 128 28.19 13.18 31.70
C ASP A 128 27.48 14.37 32.38
N ASP A 129 27.14 15.42 31.63
CA ASP A 129 26.67 16.72 32.14
C ASP A 129 25.29 17.16 31.62
N GLY A 130 24.72 16.40 30.68
CA GLY A 130 23.44 16.69 30.02
C GLY A 130 23.54 17.81 28.97
N GLN A 131 24.72 18.35 28.70
CA GLN A 131 24.96 19.44 27.75
C GLN A 131 25.79 18.98 26.55
N THR A 132 26.85 18.20 26.80
CA THR A 132 27.73 17.64 25.78
C THR A 132 27.43 16.16 25.62
N TRP A 133 26.94 15.79 24.44
CA TRP A 133 26.44 14.45 24.14
C TRP A 133 27.32 13.73 23.12
N HIS A 134 27.38 12.41 23.22
CA HIS A 134 28.18 11.56 22.33
C HIS A 134 27.31 10.44 21.77
N TYR A 135 27.30 10.29 20.45
CA TYR A 135 26.71 9.13 19.79
C TYR A 135 27.45 7.86 20.21
N VAL A 136 26.70 6.78 20.47
CA VAL A 136 27.26 5.51 20.95
C VAL A 136 27.00 4.38 19.96
N ALA A 137 25.74 4.20 19.55
CA ALA A 137 25.33 3.06 18.73
C ALA A 137 23.99 3.30 18.03
N ASP A 138 23.74 2.53 16.98
CA ASP A 138 22.40 2.25 16.46
C ASP A 138 22.02 0.85 16.96
N LEU A 139 20.89 0.74 17.69
CA LEU A 139 20.45 -0.53 18.26
C LEU A 139 19.84 -1.46 17.20
N VAL A 140 19.38 -0.93 16.05
CA VAL A 140 18.91 -1.78 14.94
C VAL A 140 20.13 -2.39 14.25
N ASN A 141 20.47 -3.62 14.66
CA ASN A 141 21.70 -4.32 14.27
C ASN A 141 21.47 -5.73 13.72
N GLU A 142 20.23 -6.06 13.39
CA GLU A 142 19.84 -7.34 12.82
C GLU A 142 18.58 -7.17 11.95
N ALA A 143 18.43 -8.02 10.93
CA ALA A 143 17.22 -8.06 10.11
C ALA A 143 16.22 -9.02 10.73
N ILE A 144 15.12 -8.47 11.27
CA ILE A 144 14.03 -9.26 11.83
C ILE A 144 12.86 -9.26 10.82
N PRO A 145 12.37 -10.41 10.35
CA PRO A 145 11.20 -10.45 9.48
C PRO A 145 10.00 -9.74 10.09
N GLN A 146 9.37 -8.83 9.34
CA GLN A 146 8.23 -8.00 9.77
C GLN A 146 6.97 -8.30 8.94
N ASP A 147 6.96 -9.40 8.20
CA ASP A 147 5.84 -9.82 7.35
C ASP A 147 4.67 -10.43 8.14
N GLN A 148 4.88 -10.66 9.44
CA GLN A 148 3.92 -11.11 10.44
C GLN A 148 4.17 -10.37 11.76
N TYR A 149 3.18 -10.37 12.65
CA TYR A 149 3.32 -9.79 13.98
C TYR A 149 4.54 -10.35 14.71
N VAL A 150 5.41 -9.47 15.19
CA VAL A 150 6.64 -9.83 15.89
C VAL A 150 6.96 -8.82 16.97
N ARG A 151 7.19 -9.31 18.20
CA ARG A 151 7.82 -8.54 19.27
C ARG A 151 9.32 -8.85 19.27
N HIS A 152 10.15 -7.82 19.37
CA HIS A 152 11.61 -7.97 19.38
C HIS A 152 12.27 -6.93 20.28
N ARG A 153 13.29 -7.38 21.03
CA ARG A 153 14.18 -6.50 21.79
C ARG A 153 15.48 -6.30 21.03
N PHE A 154 15.69 -5.10 20.51
CA PHE A 154 16.97 -4.72 19.92
C PHE A 154 17.99 -4.45 21.03
N VAL A 155 19.19 -5.06 20.92
CA VAL A 155 20.22 -4.94 21.94
C VAL A 155 21.56 -4.53 21.34
N ALA A 156 22.11 -3.40 21.81
CA ALA A 156 23.49 -3.03 21.54
C ALA A 156 24.35 -3.40 22.75
N GLN A 157 25.37 -4.25 22.56
CA GLN A 157 26.23 -4.77 23.63
C GLN A 157 27.70 -4.42 23.41
N GLY A 158 28.51 -4.52 24.47
CA GLY A 158 29.94 -4.26 24.42
C GLY A 158 30.26 -2.79 24.14
N LEU A 159 29.35 -1.89 24.52
CA LEU A 159 29.44 -0.46 24.23
C LEU A 159 30.67 0.19 24.87
N LYS A 160 31.08 -0.32 26.06
CA LYS A 160 32.22 0.21 26.84
C LYS A 160 32.19 1.73 26.94
N THR A 161 31.00 2.29 27.15
CA THR A 161 30.76 3.73 27.20
C THR A 161 30.49 4.17 28.64
N ARG A 162 30.24 5.46 28.85
CA ARG A 162 29.80 6.01 30.13
C ARG A 162 28.79 7.13 29.94
N GLY A 163 28.04 7.40 30.98
CA GLY A 163 27.21 8.61 31.06
C GLY A 163 26.38 8.66 32.33
N ARG A 164 25.95 9.86 32.67
CA ARG A 164 24.86 10.09 33.63
C ARG A 164 23.52 10.20 32.93
N HIS A 165 23.52 10.82 31.75
CA HIS A 165 22.34 10.98 30.92
C HIS A 165 22.44 10.05 29.72
N LEU A 166 21.32 9.42 29.37
CA LEU A 166 21.14 8.62 28.17
C LEU A 166 19.99 9.22 27.36
N ALA A 167 20.12 9.22 26.04
CA ALA A 167 19.04 9.52 25.13
C ALA A 167 19.00 8.51 23.99
N ILE A 168 17.80 8.09 23.59
CA ILE A 168 17.55 7.25 22.43
C ILE A 168 16.66 8.02 21.46
N TYR A 169 17.17 8.26 20.25
CA TYR A 169 16.37 8.80 19.17
C TYR A 169 15.72 7.64 18.39
N VAL A 170 14.40 7.59 18.45
CA VAL A 170 13.57 6.62 17.71
C VAL A 170 13.20 7.24 16.38
N ALA A 171 13.89 6.84 15.31
CA ALA A 171 13.57 7.31 13.97
C ALA A 171 12.31 6.61 13.45
N LYS A 172 11.41 7.40 12.85
CA LYS A 172 10.12 6.93 12.34
C LYS A 172 10.31 5.81 11.29
N GLY A 173 9.79 4.61 11.58
CA GLY A 173 9.76 3.49 10.64
C GLY A 173 8.52 3.43 9.76
N GLY A 174 7.39 3.92 10.29
CA GLY A 174 6.08 3.93 9.65
C GLY A 174 5.20 5.02 10.28
N PHE A 175 3.89 4.82 10.40
CA PHE A 175 3.01 5.84 11.01
C PHE A 175 3.11 5.91 12.53
N TYR A 176 3.46 4.78 13.14
CA TYR A 176 3.46 4.58 14.57
C TYR A 176 4.83 4.14 15.09
N GLY A 177 5.05 4.31 16.39
CA GLY A 177 6.15 3.73 17.13
C GLY A 177 5.68 3.31 18.51
N PHE A 178 6.13 2.16 18.98
CA PHE A 178 5.78 1.62 20.29
C PHE A 178 7.00 1.05 20.98
N VAL A 179 7.01 1.17 22.30
CA VAL A 179 8.05 0.61 23.17
C VAL A 179 7.39 0.18 24.47
N ASP A 180 7.91 -0.89 25.04
CA ASP A 180 7.55 -1.37 26.37
C ASP A 180 8.65 -0.91 27.34
N GLU A 181 9.82 -1.55 27.31
CA GLU A 181 10.93 -1.25 28.23
C GLU A 181 12.22 -0.84 27.49
N ILE A 182 12.97 0.07 28.12
CA ILE A 182 14.33 0.46 27.74
C ILE A 182 15.31 0.10 28.87
N GLU A 183 16.21 -0.83 28.59
CA GLU A 183 17.16 -1.32 29.60
C GLU A 183 18.53 -0.67 29.44
N VAL A 184 19.12 -0.20 30.55
CA VAL A 184 20.46 0.42 30.57
C VAL A 184 21.39 -0.37 31.47
N MET A 185 22.19 -1.24 30.89
CA MET A 185 22.95 -2.22 31.64
C MET A 185 24.30 -1.69 32.11
N GLN A 186 24.53 -1.75 33.42
CA GLN A 186 25.77 -1.32 34.05
C GLN A 186 26.98 -2.12 33.52
N GLY A 187 27.98 -1.38 33.05
CA GLY A 187 29.26 -1.92 32.64
C GLY A 187 30.23 -2.15 33.79
N ARG A 188 31.28 -2.94 33.51
CA ARG A 188 32.37 -3.19 34.45
C ARG A 188 33.46 -2.14 34.30
N GLY A 189 33.96 -1.63 35.42
CA GLY A 189 35.13 -0.74 35.45
C GLY A 189 34.81 0.67 35.91
N ASP A 190 35.85 1.49 35.97
CA ASP A 190 35.75 2.90 36.36
C ASP A 190 35.24 3.73 35.16
N PRO A 191 34.07 4.40 35.25
CA PRO A 191 33.59 5.27 34.18
C PRO A 191 34.62 6.36 33.84
N ALA A 192 35.40 6.86 34.80
CA ALA A 192 36.41 7.87 34.54
C ALA A 192 37.49 7.42 33.53
N ALA A 193 37.68 6.10 33.37
CA ALA A 193 38.65 5.52 32.45
C ALA A 193 38.14 5.38 31.01
N VAL A 194 36.84 5.59 30.75
CA VAL A 194 36.26 5.57 29.40
C VAL A 194 36.49 6.92 28.72
N SER A 195 36.94 6.89 27.46
CA SER A 195 37.12 8.08 26.62
C SER A 195 36.19 8.01 25.40
N PHE A 196 35.52 9.12 25.08
CA PHE A 196 34.71 9.24 23.87
C PHE A 196 35.60 9.39 22.64
N ALA A 197 35.28 8.64 21.58
CA ALA A 197 36.07 8.64 20.34
C ALA A 197 35.80 9.87 19.46
N GLU A 198 34.58 10.40 19.48
CA GLU A 198 34.14 11.55 18.69
C GLU A 198 33.98 12.81 19.55
N ALA A 199 34.08 13.97 18.90
CA ALA A 199 33.75 15.24 19.55
C ALA A 199 32.28 15.24 20.00
N GLY A 200 32.02 15.82 21.18
CA GLY A 200 30.66 15.93 21.68
C GLY A 200 29.83 16.92 20.87
N ILE A 201 28.53 16.67 20.84
CA ILE A 201 27.52 17.55 20.25
C ILE A 201 26.69 18.22 21.35
N ASP A 202 26.20 19.43 21.08
CA ASP A 202 25.31 20.14 22.00
C ASP A 202 23.96 19.43 22.12
N GLN A 203 23.32 19.51 23.28
CA GLN A 203 21.98 18.94 23.53
C GLN A 203 20.97 19.34 22.43
N SER A 204 21.00 20.60 21.99
CA SER A 204 20.08 21.11 20.96
C SER A 204 20.34 20.53 19.56
N ALA A 205 21.51 19.92 19.34
CA ALA A 205 21.92 19.35 18.06
C ALA A 205 21.64 17.85 17.92
N ILE A 206 21.26 17.14 19.00
CA ILE A 206 21.06 15.68 18.98
C ILE A 206 20.06 15.25 17.90
N GLU A 207 18.87 15.86 17.84
CA GLU A 207 17.87 15.49 16.84
C GLU A 207 18.37 15.79 15.42
N SER A 208 19.09 16.89 15.20
CA SER A 208 19.65 17.19 13.88
C SER A 208 20.76 16.21 13.49
N ASP A 209 21.55 15.72 14.43
CA ASP A 209 22.56 14.68 14.20
C ASP A 209 21.89 13.35 13.87
N ALA A 210 20.90 12.95 14.67
CA ALA A 210 20.12 11.73 14.46
C ALA A 210 19.43 11.71 13.08
N LEU A 211 18.86 12.83 12.64
CA LEU A 211 18.22 12.93 11.33
C LEU A 211 19.22 12.75 10.18
N LYS A 212 20.43 13.31 10.29
CA LYS A 212 21.49 13.09 9.30
C LYS A 212 21.94 11.63 9.26
N ARG A 213 21.99 10.97 10.42
CA ARG A 213 22.35 9.54 10.52
C ARG A 213 21.25 8.63 9.97
N ALA A 214 19.98 9.02 10.10
CA ALA A 214 18.83 8.22 9.68
C ALA A 214 18.86 7.85 8.18
N GLU A 215 19.31 8.75 7.30
CA GLU A 215 19.43 8.49 5.86
C GLU A 215 20.38 7.31 5.58
N GLY A 216 21.55 7.30 6.21
CA GLY A 216 22.51 6.19 6.11
C GLY A 216 22.00 4.91 6.79
N ALA A 217 21.28 5.03 7.91
CA ALA A 217 20.75 3.88 8.63
C ALA A 217 19.64 3.15 7.86
N VAL A 218 18.78 3.88 7.13
CA VAL A 218 17.79 3.27 6.24
C VAL A 218 18.46 2.42 5.16
N GLN A 219 19.51 2.93 4.51
CA GLN A 219 20.25 2.16 3.50
C GLN A 219 20.97 0.96 4.11
N LYS A 220 21.62 1.15 5.26
CA LYS A 220 22.22 0.07 6.04
C LYS A 220 21.21 -1.04 6.34
N ASN A 221 20.01 -0.68 6.78
CA ASN A 221 18.96 -1.65 7.10
C ASN A 221 18.41 -2.34 5.85
N ILE A 222 18.20 -1.62 4.74
CA ILE A 222 17.87 -2.24 3.44
C ILE A 222 18.93 -3.30 3.08
N ASP A 223 20.22 -2.96 3.16
CA ASP A 223 21.30 -3.90 2.85
C ASP A 223 21.36 -5.09 3.81
N LEU A 224 21.07 -4.87 5.09
CA LEU A 224 21.00 -5.93 6.11
C LEU A 224 19.90 -6.95 5.79
N TYR A 225 18.70 -6.47 5.45
CA TYR A 225 17.60 -7.33 5.00
C TYR A 225 17.91 -8.03 3.68
N PHE A 226 18.67 -7.38 2.78
CA PHE A 226 19.09 -7.98 1.52
C PHE A 226 20.14 -9.09 1.71
N VAL A 227 21.10 -8.92 2.63
CA VAL A 227 22.00 -10.01 3.05
C VAL A 227 21.22 -11.16 3.65
N GLN A 228 20.25 -10.87 4.53
CA GLN A 228 19.44 -11.92 5.17
C GLN A 228 18.64 -12.72 4.13
N THR A 229 18.02 -12.02 3.18
CA THR A 229 17.32 -12.63 2.04
C THR A 229 18.22 -13.57 1.23
N ALA A 230 19.48 -13.19 1.02
CA ALA A 230 20.48 -14.03 0.37
C ALA A 230 20.83 -15.28 1.21
N ARG A 231 20.98 -15.13 2.53
CA ARG A 231 21.23 -16.25 3.45
C ARG A 231 20.08 -17.24 3.45
N ASP A 232 18.85 -16.77 3.57
CA ASP A 232 17.66 -17.62 3.60
C ASP A 232 17.56 -18.45 2.31
N GLN A 233 17.90 -17.84 1.16
CA GLN A 233 17.97 -18.55 -0.10
C GLN A 233 19.09 -19.61 -0.14
N VAL A 234 20.28 -19.30 0.38
CA VAL A 234 21.37 -20.30 0.46
C VAL A 234 20.96 -21.46 1.38
N MET A 235 20.33 -21.16 2.52
CA MET A 235 19.93 -22.15 3.51
C MET A 235 18.77 -23.04 3.04
N SER A 236 17.90 -22.53 2.17
CA SER A 236 16.85 -23.33 1.52
C SER A 236 17.38 -24.27 0.44
N MET A 237 18.62 -24.06 -0.05
CA MET A 237 19.24 -24.84 -1.12
C MET A 237 20.41 -25.70 -0.61
N PRO A 238 20.22 -27.00 -0.32
CA PRO A 238 21.31 -27.86 0.15
C PRO A 238 22.45 -27.95 -0.88
N GLY A 239 23.72 -27.99 -0.42
CA GLY A 239 24.90 -28.19 -1.28
C GLY A 239 26.24 -27.92 -0.58
N ALA A 240 27.33 -28.45 -1.17
CA ALA A 240 28.69 -28.39 -0.61
C ALA A 240 29.28 -26.96 -0.53
N ASP A 241 28.77 -26.03 -1.32
CA ASP A 241 29.29 -24.65 -1.42
C ASP A 241 28.57 -23.63 -0.52
N ALA A 242 27.51 -24.06 0.19
CA ALA A 242 26.71 -23.17 1.03
C ALA A 242 27.55 -22.49 2.12
N ALA A 243 28.44 -23.25 2.78
CA ALA A 243 29.29 -22.72 3.84
C ALA A 243 30.22 -21.59 3.36
N ALA A 244 30.76 -21.71 2.15
CA ALA A 244 31.69 -20.71 1.60
C ALA A 244 30.98 -19.38 1.28
N VAL A 245 29.78 -19.44 0.66
CA VAL A 245 29.01 -18.23 0.38
C VAL A 245 28.44 -17.60 1.65
N LEU A 246 28.01 -18.39 2.64
CA LEU A 246 27.54 -17.87 3.93
C LEU A 246 28.64 -17.10 4.66
N HIS A 247 29.88 -17.60 4.66
CA HIS A 247 31.04 -16.89 5.21
C HIS A 247 31.33 -15.59 4.45
N GLN A 248 31.16 -15.57 3.12
CA GLN A 248 31.30 -14.35 2.33
C GLN A 248 30.21 -13.32 2.66
N LEU A 249 28.95 -13.76 2.81
CA LEU A 249 27.84 -12.90 3.21
C LEU A 249 28.02 -12.35 4.62
N GLU A 250 28.53 -13.14 5.57
CA GLU A 250 28.94 -12.65 6.91
C GLU A 250 30.02 -11.57 6.83
N ALA A 251 31.02 -11.73 5.97
CA ALA A 251 32.03 -10.70 5.77
C ALA A 251 31.45 -9.41 5.17
N ILE A 252 30.43 -9.51 4.29
CA ILE A 252 29.74 -8.36 3.71
C ILE A 252 28.88 -7.65 4.77
N GLU A 253 28.11 -8.39 5.57
CA GLU A 253 27.33 -7.83 6.68
C GLU A 253 28.20 -7.04 7.67
N ARG A 254 29.41 -7.51 7.99
CA ARG A 254 30.34 -6.73 8.82
C ARG A 254 30.72 -5.39 8.18
N VAL A 255 30.77 -5.31 6.84
CA VAL A 255 30.99 -4.03 6.13
C VAL A 255 29.75 -3.14 6.22
N VAL A 256 28.54 -3.70 6.12
CA VAL A 256 27.28 -2.96 6.31
C VAL A 256 27.31 -2.23 7.66
N PHE A 257 27.70 -2.91 8.74
CA PHE A 257 27.79 -2.30 10.06
C PHE A 257 28.93 -1.31 10.24
N ALA A 258 30.05 -1.51 9.55
CA ALA A 258 31.23 -0.64 9.67
C ALA A 258 31.13 0.64 8.81
N GLY A 259 30.24 0.67 7.82
CA GLY A 259 30.05 1.81 6.93
C GLY A 259 29.44 3.01 7.65
N SER A 260 29.94 4.22 7.36
CA SER A 260 29.35 5.49 7.79
C SER A 260 29.03 6.34 6.57
N GLY A 261 27.75 6.46 6.25
CA GLY A 261 27.25 7.31 5.15
C GLY A 261 26.36 6.57 4.17
N GLY A 262 25.35 7.27 3.64
CA GLY A 262 24.51 6.79 2.55
C GLY A 262 25.10 7.11 1.18
N GLU A 263 24.78 6.28 0.19
CA GLU A 263 24.99 6.53 -1.24
C GLU A 263 23.81 7.34 -1.82
N GLU A 264 24.05 8.12 -2.87
CA GLU A 264 22.93 8.68 -3.64
C GLU A 264 22.34 7.56 -4.52
N VAL A 265 21.06 7.25 -4.34
CA VAL A 265 20.40 6.09 -4.93
C VAL A 265 19.13 6.52 -5.68
N ASP A 266 19.00 6.04 -6.92
CA ASP A 266 17.73 6.05 -7.64
C ASP A 266 16.96 4.74 -7.38
N TYR A 267 16.03 4.79 -6.44
CA TYR A 267 15.20 3.63 -6.07
C TYR A 267 14.31 3.13 -7.22
N SER A 268 14.04 3.96 -8.25
CA SER A 268 13.22 3.56 -9.41
C SER A 268 13.89 2.50 -10.29
N LYS A 269 15.21 2.34 -10.17
CA LYS A 269 15.96 1.28 -10.87
C LYS A 269 15.82 -0.10 -10.22
N GLY A 270 15.27 -0.17 -9.02
CA GLY A 270 15.17 -1.40 -8.22
C GLY A 270 16.50 -1.86 -7.64
N LEU A 271 16.47 -3.00 -6.96
CA LEU A 271 17.64 -3.63 -6.36
C LEU A 271 18.67 -4.10 -7.42
N PRO A 272 19.97 -4.12 -7.08
CA PRO A 272 20.57 -3.62 -5.85
C PRO A 272 20.78 -2.10 -5.85
N HIS A 273 20.57 -1.46 -4.69
CA HIS A 273 20.66 0.00 -4.55
C HIS A 273 22.08 0.51 -4.29
N THR A 274 22.81 -0.12 -3.36
CA THR A 274 24.13 0.32 -2.87
C THR A 274 25.26 -0.57 -3.40
N GLU A 275 26.51 -0.18 -3.13
CA GLU A 275 27.69 -1.00 -3.41
C GLU A 275 27.69 -2.30 -2.60
N VAL A 276 27.19 -2.26 -1.37
CA VAL A 276 27.02 -3.48 -0.58
C VAL A 276 26.01 -4.39 -1.26
N GLY A 277 24.86 -3.87 -1.68
CA GLY A 277 23.87 -4.59 -2.48
C GLY A 277 24.50 -5.28 -3.70
N ARG A 278 25.31 -4.54 -4.48
CA ARG A 278 26.02 -5.09 -5.65
C ARG A 278 26.97 -6.23 -5.28
N ARG A 279 27.67 -6.14 -4.15
CA ARG A 279 28.56 -7.21 -3.66
C ARG A 279 27.79 -8.45 -3.20
N ILE A 280 26.60 -8.29 -2.61
CA ILE A 280 25.70 -9.40 -2.24
C ILE A 280 25.25 -10.13 -3.51
N CYS A 281 24.78 -9.38 -4.50
CA CYS A 281 24.41 -9.90 -5.82
C CYS A 281 25.56 -10.69 -6.45
N ALA A 282 26.77 -10.14 -6.49
CA ALA A 282 27.93 -10.81 -7.09
C ALA A 282 28.30 -12.10 -6.34
N ALA A 283 28.21 -12.13 -5.00
CA ALA A 283 28.44 -13.32 -4.20
C ALA A 283 27.40 -14.42 -4.48
N MET A 284 26.13 -14.03 -4.58
CA MET A 284 25.03 -14.94 -4.93
C MET A 284 25.17 -15.47 -6.36
N GLY A 285 25.47 -14.59 -7.31
CA GLY A 285 25.79 -14.95 -8.69
C GLY A 285 26.91 -15.98 -8.78
N ALA A 286 28.04 -15.74 -8.11
CA ALA A 286 29.14 -16.69 -8.04
C ALA A 286 28.71 -18.04 -7.43
N TYR A 287 27.87 -18.02 -6.39
CA TYR A 287 27.31 -19.23 -5.80
C TYR A 287 26.45 -20.03 -6.79
N PHE A 288 25.57 -19.37 -7.54
CA PHE A 288 24.72 -20.03 -8.52
C PHE A 288 25.50 -20.59 -9.71
N SER A 289 26.53 -19.88 -10.20
CA SER A 289 27.37 -20.34 -11.33
C SER A 289 28.09 -21.67 -11.10
N ARG A 290 28.29 -22.06 -9.82
CA ARG A 290 28.91 -23.35 -9.46
C ARG A 290 27.91 -24.49 -9.42
N ARG A 291 26.62 -24.17 -9.34
CA ARG A 291 25.52 -25.13 -9.26
C ARG A 291 24.88 -25.39 -10.60
N ASP A 292 24.91 -24.40 -11.48
CA ASP A 292 24.32 -24.42 -12.80
C ASP A 292 25.28 -23.72 -13.78
N ASP A 293 25.70 -24.43 -14.82
CA ASP A 293 26.64 -23.93 -15.82
C ASP A 293 26.00 -22.95 -16.81
N ARG A 294 24.66 -22.89 -16.85
CA ARG A 294 23.92 -21.91 -17.64
C ARG A 294 24.04 -20.53 -16.98
N ALA A 295 24.47 -19.54 -17.75
CA ALA A 295 24.58 -18.15 -17.30
C ALA A 295 23.23 -17.55 -16.87
N ALA A 296 22.12 -18.03 -17.42
CA ALA A 296 20.77 -17.64 -17.05
C ALA A 296 19.82 -18.83 -17.13
N ILE A 297 18.66 -18.72 -16.47
CA ILE A 297 17.55 -19.67 -16.56
C ILE A 297 16.21 -18.93 -16.63
N VAL A 298 15.23 -19.52 -17.33
CA VAL A 298 13.83 -19.07 -17.35
C VAL A 298 12.94 -20.13 -16.71
N TRP A 299 11.94 -19.70 -15.94
CA TRP A 299 11.08 -20.62 -15.20
C TRP A 299 9.71 -20.03 -14.90
N GLN A 300 8.73 -20.91 -14.67
CA GLN A 300 7.37 -20.51 -14.30
C GLN A 300 7.31 -20.11 -12.81
N PRO A 301 6.72 -18.96 -12.43
CA PRO A 301 6.52 -18.60 -11.03
C PRO A 301 5.79 -19.73 -10.27
N THR A 302 6.35 -20.17 -9.13
CA THR A 302 5.90 -21.38 -8.43
C THR A 302 4.45 -21.31 -7.94
N ASP A 303 4.04 -20.16 -7.37
CA ASP A 303 2.69 -19.99 -6.84
C ASP A 303 1.73 -19.44 -7.90
N SER A 304 2.08 -18.28 -8.46
CA SER A 304 1.41 -17.66 -9.59
C SER A 304 2.23 -16.47 -10.08
N MET A 305 1.84 -15.90 -11.22
CA MET A 305 2.34 -14.60 -11.68
C MET A 305 2.09 -13.46 -10.67
N TRP A 306 1.04 -13.54 -9.85
CA TRP A 306 0.71 -12.54 -8.85
C TRP A 306 1.63 -12.53 -7.63
N SER A 307 2.49 -13.55 -7.48
CA SER A 307 3.49 -13.55 -6.41
C SER A 307 4.37 -12.32 -6.52
N HIS A 308 4.30 -11.46 -5.50
CA HIS A 308 5.08 -10.22 -5.39
C HIS A 308 6.06 -10.23 -4.22
N ARG A 309 6.06 -11.31 -3.41
CA ARG A 309 7.05 -11.57 -2.34
C ARG A 309 8.13 -12.56 -2.78
N THR A 310 8.34 -12.69 -4.09
CA THR A 310 9.35 -13.60 -4.61
C THR A 310 10.71 -13.16 -4.06
N ASN A 311 11.45 -14.08 -3.43
CA ASN A 311 12.80 -13.77 -2.96
C ASN A 311 13.63 -13.28 -4.18
N PRO A 312 14.32 -12.13 -4.11
CA PRO A 312 15.19 -11.63 -5.17
C PRO A 312 16.21 -12.64 -5.72
N PHE A 313 16.57 -13.66 -4.94
CA PHE A 313 17.50 -14.72 -5.31
C PHE A 313 16.81 -16.07 -5.56
N ALA A 314 15.48 -16.11 -5.62
CA ALA A 314 14.69 -17.31 -5.80
C ALA A 314 15.18 -18.15 -6.98
N ARG A 315 15.07 -19.47 -6.84
CA ARG A 315 15.34 -20.46 -7.88
C ARG A 315 14.16 -21.41 -8.02
N PRO A 316 13.91 -21.95 -9.22
CA PRO A 316 12.79 -22.86 -9.42
C PRO A 316 12.98 -24.11 -8.57
N VAL A 317 11.88 -24.59 -7.97
CA VAL A 317 11.87 -25.86 -7.23
C VAL A 317 12.03 -27.06 -8.19
N SER A 318 11.58 -26.91 -9.44
CA SER A 318 11.71 -27.90 -10.50
C SER A 318 12.03 -27.25 -11.85
N GLU A 319 12.82 -27.94 -12.69
CA GLU A 319 13.18 -27.46 -14.04
C GLU A 319 12.06 -27.67 -15.05
N VAL A 320 10.91 -27.04 -14.81
CA VAL A 320 9.80 -27.02 -15.77
C VAL A 320 9.93 -25.78 -16.64
N ALA A 321 10.07 -26.00 -17.94
CA ALA A 321 10.06 -24.91 -18.92
C ALA A 321 8.72 -24.14 -18.83
N PRO A 322 8.75 -22.80 -18.79
CA PRO A 322 7.54 -22.01 -18.71
C PRO A 322 6.67 -22.21 -19.95
N LYS A 323 5.36 -22.06 -19.78
CA LYS A 323 4.37 -22.03 -20.85
C LYS A 323 3.39 -20.91 -20.55
N LEU A 324 3.18 -20.03 -21.52
CA LEU A 324 2.34 -18.85 -21.36
C LEU A 324 1.02 -19.10 -22.06
N HIS A 325 -0.09 -18.88 -21.35
CA HIS A 325 -1.43 -19.04 -21.88
C HIS A 325 -2.38 -17.96 -21.34
N ALA A 326 -3.23 -17.42 -22.21
CA ALA A 326 -4.26 -16.43 -21.88
C ALA A 326 -5.64 -16.88 -22.42
N ASP A 327 -6.64 -16.92 -21.55
CA ASP A 327 -8.05 -17.16 -21.90
C ASP A 327 -8.86 -15.87 -21.73
N MET A 328 -9.32 -15.30 -22.84
CA MET A 328 -9.74 -13.90 -22.90
C MET A 328 -11.17 -13.71 -23.42
N MET A 329 -11.89 -12.74 -22.87
CA MET A 329 -12.96 -12.02 -23.51
C MET A 329 -12.42 -11.15 -24.67
N ILE A 330 -13.28 -10.72 -25.58
CA ILE A 330 -12.97 -9.69 -26.58
C ILE A 330 -12.81 -8.34 -25.87
N GLY A 331 -11.74 -7.61 -26.15
CA GLY A 331 -11.50 -6.28 -25.58
C GLY A 331 -10.87 -6.24 -24.19
N GLU A 332 -10.45 -7.39 -23.67
CA GLU A 332 -9.84 -7.57 -22.34
C GLU A 332 -8.32 -7.43 -22.38
N TYR A 333 -7.72 -7.10 -21.22
CA TYR A 333 -6.28 -7.16 -21.00
C TYR A 333 -5.92 -8.37 -20.13
N GLU A 334 -5.15 -9.32 -20.67
CA GLU A 334 -4.72 -10.52 -19.92
C GLU A 334 -3.19 -10.57 -19.86
N PRO A 335 -2.61 -10.49 -18.65
CA PRO A 335 -1.19 -10.67 -18.46
C PRO A 335 -0.78 -12.13 -18.32
N VAL A 336 0.39 -12.44 -18.86
CA VAL A 336 1.12 -13.69 -18.62
C VAL A 336 2.54 -13.36 -18.18
N ALA A 337 3.14 -14.21 -17.34
CA ALA A 337 4.46 -13.92 -16.79
C ALA A 337 5.36 -15.15 -16.66
N PHE A 338 6.67 -14.89 -16.69
CA PHE A 338 7.71 -15.86 -16.39
C PHE A 338 8.85 -15.19 -15.62
N ASN A 339 9.60 -15.98 -14.85
CA ASN A 339 10.77 -15.53 -14.11
C ASN A 339 12.05 -15.79 -14.92
N VAL A 340 13.02 -14.89 -14.79
CA VAL A 340 14.36 -15.01 -15.36
C VAL A 340 15.39 -14.79 -14.27
N SER A 341 16.34 -15.71 -14.12
CA SER A 341 17.40 -15.64 -13.11
C SER A 341 18.78 -15.53 -13.77
N ASN A 342 19.62 -14.63 -13.26
CA ASN A 342 21.03 -14.52 -13.62
C ASN A 342 21.86 -15.40 -12.67
N ASN A 343 22.57 -16.38 -13.21
CA ASN A 343 23.43 -17.28 -12.44
C ASN A 343 24.90 -16.84 -12.43
N THR A 344 25.24 -15.69 -13.00
CA THR A 344 26.62 -15.20 -13.06
C THR A 344 26.90 -14.14 -12.00
N ALA A 345 28.19 -13.90 -11.74
CA ALA A 345 28.66 -12.84 -10.85
C ALA A 345 28.63 -11.44 -11.49
N GLU A 346 28.28 -11.34 -12.78
CA GLU A 346 28.23 -10.10 -13.55
C GLU A 346 26.78 -9.78 -13.97
N PRO A 347 26.42 -8.51 -14.18
CA PRO A 347 25.11 -8.17 -14.69
C PRO A 347 24.92 -8.71 -16.11
N LEU A 348 23.72 -9.20 -16.42
CA LEU A 348 23.33 -9.60 -17.78
C LEU A 348 22.29 -8.63 -18.33
N THR A 349 22.24 -8.48 -19.65
CA THR A 349 21.16 -7.76 -20.31
C THR A 349 20.11 -8.77 -20.77
N ILE A 350 18.84 -8.53 -20.43
CA ILE A 350 17.69 -9.29 -20.91
C ILE A 350 16.97 -8.52 -22.01
N GLN A 351 16.68 -9.21 -23.12
CA GLN A 351 15.82 -8.74 -24.21
C GLN A 351 14.70 -9.75 -24.43
N VAL A 352 13.50 -9.25 -24.71
CA VAL A 352 12.29 -10.07 -24.88
C VAL A 352 11.58 -9.65 -26.16
N GLU A 353 11.52 -10.55 -27.11
CA GLU A 353 10.82 -10.38 -28.37
C GLU A 353 9.65 -11.35 -28.42
N VAL A 354 8.48 -10.87 -28.83
CA VAL A 354 7.31 -11.73 -29.05
C VAL A 354 7.24 -12.00 -30.54
N GLY A 355 7.44 -13.26 -30.93
CA GLY A 355 7.27 -13.67 -32.32
C GLY A 355 5.82 -13.54 -32.76
N ALA A 356 5.57 -13.66 -34.07
CA ALA A 356 4.21 -13.58 -34.62
C ALA A 356 3.29 -14.62 -33.94
N LEU A 357 2.32 -14.13 -33.17
CA LEU A 357 1.27 -14.91 -32.54
C LEU A 357 0.16 -15.10 -33.57
N ARG A 358 0.08 -16.30 -34.15
CA ARG A 358 -0.74 -16.60 -35.34
C ARG A 358 -1.94 -17.44 -34.99
N GLU A 359 -3.03 -17.20 -35.68
CA GLU A 359 -4.22 -18.04 -35.62
C GLU A 359 -3.90 -19.50 -35.99
N ILE A 360 -4.42 -20.45 -35.21
CA ILE A 360 -4.29 -21.88 -35.51
C ILE A 360 -5.25 -22.23 -36.66
N GLY A 361 -4.68 -22.50 -37.84
CA GLY A 361 -5.44 -22.94 -39.01
C GLY A 361 -5.97 -21.81 -39.90
N GLY A 362 -5.59 -20.56 -39.64
CA GLY A 362 -5.90 -19.40 -40.48
C GLY A 362 -4.69 -18.51 -40.75
N GLU A 363 -4.95 -17.25 -41.11
CA GLU A 363 -3.91 -16.29 -41.56
C GLU A 363 -3.75 -15.09 -40.63
N ASP A 364 -4.64 -14.92 -39.64
CA ASP A 364 -4.63 -13.77 -38.76
C ASP A 364 -3.43 -13.79 -37.80
N VAL A 365 -2.94 -12.59 -37.48
CA VAL A 365 -1.78 -12.37 -36.64
C VAL A 365 -2.12 -11.32 -35.58
N TRP A 366 -1.85 -11.64 -34.32
CA TRP A 366 -1.99 -10.70 -33.23
C TRP A 366 -1.06 -9.49 -33.44
N PRO A 367 -1.58 -8.25 -33.44
CA PRO A 367 -0.76 -7.06 -33.60
C PRO A 367 0.21 -6.88 -32.44
N ASP A 368 1.49 -6.73 -32.74
CA ASP A 368 2.54 -6.56 -31.71
C ASP A 368 2.28 -5.36 -30.78
N ALA A 369 1.72 -4.28 -31.32
CA ALA A 369 1.35 -3.07 -30.58
C ALA A 369 0.25 -3.30 -29.50
N GLN A 370 -0.42 -4.46 -29.52
CA GLN A 370 -1.39 -4.89 -28.51
C GLN A 370 -0.79 -5.85 -27.48
N ILE A 371 0.53 -6.03 -27.49
CA ILE A 371 1.27 -6.81 -26.50
C ILE A 371 2.28 -5.87 -25.83
N THR A 372 1.97 -5.46 -24.60
CA THR A 372 2.89 -4.62 -23.82
C THR A 372 3.82 -5.50 -23.00
N ARG A 373 5.05 -5.04 -22.81
CA ARG A 373 6.14 -5.80 -22.18
C ARG A 373 6.61 -5.02 -20.97
N HIS A 374 6.71 -5.70 -19.84
CA HIS A 374 7.18 -5.11 -18.59
C HIS A 374 8.17 -6.04 -17.92
N ILE A 375 9.05 -5.47 -17.11
CA ILE A 375 9.91 -6.24 -16.22
C ILE A 375 9.77 -5.70 -14.81
N ALA A 376 9.26 -6.56 -13.92
CA ALA A 376 8.96 -6.18 -12.55
C ALA A 376 10.21 -5.66 -11.85
N THR A 377 10.04 -4.59 -11.10
CA THR A 377 11.10 -3.93 -10.33
C THR A 377 10.81 -4.10 -8.85
N HIS A 378 11.82 -4.56 -8.10
CA HIS A 378 11.71 -4.68 -6.66
C HIS A 378 11.64 -3.29 -6.03
N VAL A 379 10.61 -3.04 -5.24
CA VAL A 379 10.43 -1.83 -4.44
C VAL A 379 10.64 -2.12 -2.97
N VAL A 380 11.03 -1.11 -2.20
CA VAL A 380 11.20 -1.22 -0.75
C VAL A 380 9.91 -0.79 -0.07
N GLY A 381 9.26 -1.75 0.57
CA GLY A 381 8.11 -1.50 1.44
C GLY A 381 8.51 -1.34 2.90
N SER A 382 7.53 -0.89 3.67
CA SER A 382 7.54 -0.82 5.12
C SER A 382 8.07 -2.13 5.74
N GLY A 383 8.96 -2.00 6.72
CA GLY A 383 9.66 -3.12 7.35
C GLY A 383 10.92 -3.58 6.60
N PHE A 384 11.44 -2.76 5.68
CA PHE A 384 12.59 -3.07 4.80
C PHE A 384 12.39 -4.31 3.92
N LEU A 385 11.12 -4.63 3.61
CA LEU A 385 10.74 -5.76 2.78
C LEU A 385 10.80 -5.41 1.29
N PHE A 386 11.09 -6.40 0.45
CA PHE A 386 11.21 -6.25 -1.00
C PHE A 386 10.00 -6.84 -1.71
N PHE A 387 9.42 -6.08 -2.64
CA PHE A 387 8.25 -6.52 -3.41
C PHE A 387 8.44 -6.30 -4.91
N ASP A 388 8.19 -7.32 -5.71
CA ASP A 388 8.19 -7.28 -7.18
C ASP A 388 6.89 -6.62 -7.65
N ASP A 389 6.77 -5.29 -7.55
CA ASP A 389 5.47 -4.63 -7.73
C ASP A 389 5.42 -3.63 -8.89
N ALA A 390 6.39 -2.72 -8.99
CA ALA A 390 6.41 -1.74 -10.08
C ALA A 390 6.60 -2.41 -11.44
N LEU A 391 5.79 -2.03 -12.44
CA LEU A 391 5.81 -2.60 -13.80
C LEU A 391 6.25 -1.56 -14.84
N PRO A 392 7.51 -1.10 -14.83
CA PRO A 392 8.00 -0.24 -15.90
C PRO A 392 7.99 -1.00 -17.24
N PRO A 393 7.77 -0.29 -18.37
CA PRO A 393 7.93 -0.88 -19.69
C PRO A 393 9.32 -1.50 -19.88
N LEU A 394 9.37 -2.63 -20.58
CA LEU A 394 10.61 -3.24 -21.05
C LEU A 394 10.91 -2.71 -22.46
N GLU A 395 11.86 -1.79 -22.53
CA GLU A 395 12.33 -1.18 -23.78
C GLU A 395 13.03 -2.19 -24.70
N ASP A 396 13.05 -1.93 -26.01
CA ASP A 396 13.73 -2.76 -27.03
C ASP A 396 15.23 -2.96 -26.73
N GLY A 397 15.86 -1.97 -26.10
CA GLY A 397 17.25 -2.04 -25.64
C GLY A 397 17.50 -3.07 -24.54
N GLY A 398 16.43 -3.64 -23.97
CA GLY A 398 16.46 -4.59 -22.88
C GLY A 398 16.55 -3.92 -21.50
N ALA A 399 16.65 -4.77 -20.48
CA ALA A 399 16.85 -4.36 -19.10
C ALA A 399 18.06 -5.05 -18.47
N ILE A 400 18.61 -4.44 -17.42
CA ILE A 400 19.68 -5.06 -16.64
C ILE A 400 19.06 -6.08 -15.67
N LEU A 401 19.61 -7.29 -15.68
CA LEU A 401 19.37 -8.35 -14.71
C LEU A 401 20.60 -8.47 -13.80
N PRO A 402 20.52 -7.99 -12.54
CA PRO A 402 21.68 -7.99 -11.65
C PRO A 402 22.24 -9.38 -11.37
N PRO A 403 23.53 -9.50 -10.98
CA PRO A 403 24.14 -10.77 -10.63
C PRO A 403 23.32 -11.55 -9.59
N GLY A 404 23.17 -12.87 -9.80
CA GLY A 404 22.45 -13.75 -8.87
C GLY A 404 20.93 -13.57 -8.79
N MET A 405 20.40 -12.42 -9.21
CA MET A 405 19.00 -12.05 -9.00
C MET A 405 18.05 -12.71 -10.00
N THR A 406 16.80 -12.80 -9.58
CA THR A 406 15.63 -13.15 -10.36
C THR A 406 14.78 -11.90 -10.59
N ARG A 407 14.22 -11.75 -11.79
CA ARG A 407 13.17 -10.77 -12.08
C ARG A 407 12.05 -11.44 -12.87
N GLN A 408 10.84 -10.93 -12.72
CA GLN A 408 9.69 -11.41 -13.46
C GLN A 408 9.42 -10.53 -14.68
N VAL A 409 9.24 -11.16 -15.85
CA VAL A 409 8.81 -10.51 -17.09
C VAL A 409 7.31 -10.72 -17.25
N TRP A 410 6.61 -9.65 -17.62
CA TRP A 410 5.18 -9.62 -17.86
C TRP A 410 4.92 -9.25 -19.32
N LEU A 411 3.99 -9.97 -19.94
CA LEU A 411 3.41 -9.64 -21.22
C LEU A 411 1.91 -9.41 -21.02
N VAL A 412 1.40 -8.22 -21.30
CA VAL A 412 -0.03 -7.93 -21.22
C VAL A 412 -0.59 -7.90 -22.64
N LEU A 413 -1.44 -8.88 -22.95
CA LEU A 413 -2.13 -8.99 -24.24
C LEU A 413 -3.45 -8.21 -24.17
N HIS A 414 -3.80 -7.45 -25.20
CA HIS A 414 -5.09 -6.76 -25.32
C HIS A 414 -5.87 -7.28 -26.53
N SER A 415 -7.06 -7.85 -26.31
CA SER A 415 -7.81 -8.58 -27.34
C SER A 415 -8.80 -7.73 -28.16
N ARG A 416 -8.76 -6.40 -28.06
CA ARG A 416 -9.69 -5.53 -28.79
C ARG A 416 -9.46 -5.61 -30.30
N GLY A 417 -10.49 -6.03 -31.02
CA GLY A 417 -10.44 -6.18 -32.49
C GLY A 417 -9.67 -7.42 -32.94
N ILE A 418 -9.43 -8.38 -32.04
CA ILE A 418 -8.86 -9.69 -32.36
C ILE A 418 -10.00 -10.66 -32.69
N GLU A 419 -9.83 -11.49 -33.73
CA GLU A 419 -10.80 -12.49 -34.15
C GLU A 419 -10.92 -13.65 -33.15
N LEU A 420 -12.12 -14.25 -33.09
CA LEU A 420 -12.57 -15.24 -32.10
C LEU A 420 -11.94 -16.62 -32.28
N GLN A 421 -10.66 -16.76 -31.97
CA GLN A 421 -9.90 -17.96 -32.32
C GLN A 421 -8.84 -18.32 -31.28
N GLN A 422 -8.14 -19.43 -31.55
CA GLN A 422 -6.92 -19.82 -30.85
C GLN A 422 -5.69 -19.31 -31.61
N TYR A 423 -4.73 -18.77 -30.88
CA TYR A 423 -3.48 -18.27 -31.42
C TYR A 423 -2.29 -18.98 -30.76
N GLU A 424 -1.24 -19.22 -31.54
CA GLU A 424 0.02 -19.79 -31.07
C GLU A 424 1.23 -19.03 -31.61
N GLY A 425 2.26 -18.94 -30.77
CA GLY A 425 3.49 -18.23 -31.06
C GLY A 425 4.58 -18.59 -30.05
N LYS A 426 5.64 -17.79 -30.07
CA LYS A 426 6.78 -17.97 -29.18
C LYS A 426 7.28 -16.63 -28.69
N VAL A 427 7.77 -16.61 -27.45
CA VAL A 427 8.53 -15.50 -26.88
C VAL A 427 10.00 -15.88 -26.94
N ALA A 428 10.78 -15.11 -27.67
CA ALA A 428 12.23 -15.19 -27.72
C ALA A 428 12.81 -14.35 -26.58
N VAL A 429 13.59 -14.99 -25.70
CA VAL A 429 14.24 -14.34 -24.57
C VAL A 429 15.74 -14.51 -24.72
N THR A 430 16.46 -13.39 -24.82
CA THR A 430 17.92 -13.38 -24.87
C THR A 430 18.44 -12.78 -23.58
N VAL A 431 19.33 -13.50 -22.88
CA VAL A 431 19.93 -13.08 -21.61
C VAL A 431 21.44 -13.24 -21.71
N GLY A 432 22.15 -12.12 -21.92
CA GLY A 432 23.55 -12.17 -22.35
C GLY A 432 23.69 -12.99 -23.63
N ASP A 433 24.51 -14.04 -23.59
CA ASP A 433 24.74 -14.93 -24.74
C ASP A 433 23.80 -16.16 -24.77
N VAL A 434 22.87 -16.28 -23.81
CA VAL A 434 21.92 -17.41 -23.72
C VAL A 434 20.58 -17.04 -24.34
N HIS A 435 19.99 -17.98 -25.07
CA HIS A 435 18.71 -17.79 -25.76
C HIS A 435 17.68 -18.84 -25.33
N PHE A 436 16.44 -18.41 -25.12
CA PHE A 436 15.30 -19.24 -24.78
C PHE A 436 14.12 -18.97 -25.71
N GLU A 437 13.36 -20.01 -26.03
CA GLU A 437 12.06 -19.88 -26.67
C GLU A 437 10.98 -20.42 -25.73
N ILE A 438 10.00 -19.58 -25.41
CA ILE A 438 8.89 -19.91 -24.53
C ILE A 438 7.60 -19.98 -25.36
N PRO A 439 6.84 -21.09 -25.34
CA PRO A 439 5.54 -21.14 -26.01
C PRO A 439 4.57 -20.12 -25.44
N LEU A 440 3.89 -19.39 -26.32
CA LEU A 440 2.80 -18.47 -26.00
C LEU A 440 1.56 -18.87 -26.80
N SER A 441 0.43 -19.02 -26.12
CA SER A 441 -0.87 -19.19 -26.76
C SER A 441 -1.94 -18.32 -26.12
N ALA A 442 -2.98 -18.02 -26.89
CA ALA A 442 -4.15 -17.29 -26.41
C ALA A 442 -5.43 -17.84 -27.03
N THR A 443 -6.52 -17.82 -26.28
CA THR A 443 -7.87 -18.13 -26.77
C THR A 443 -8.77 -16.92 -26.57
N VAL A 444 -9.37 -16.40 -27.65
CA VAL A 444 -10.37 -15.32 -27.57
C VAL A 444 -11.77 -15.93 -27.69
N PHE A 445 -12.54 -15.87 -26.61
CA PHE A 445 -13.90 -16.36 -26.55
C PHE A 445 -14.89 -15.32 -27.09
N PRO A 446 -16.06 -15.73 -27.61
CA PRO A 446 -17.13 -14.84 -28.08
C PRO A 446 -17.88 -14.16 -26.92
N VAL A 447 -17.17 -13.65 -25.93
CA VAL A 447 -17.68 -12.95 -24.76
C VAL A 447 -17.03 -11.58 -24.76
N GLU A 448 -17.81 -10.50 -24.73
CA GLU A 448 -17.28 -9.15 -24.88
C GLU A 448 -17.04 -8.47 -23.53
N MET A 449 -15.83 -7.99 -23.28
CA MET A 449 -15.58 -7.03 -22.21
C MET A 449 -16.25 -5.71 -22.62
N PRO A 450 -17.23 -5.19 -21.86
CA PRO A 450 -17.93 -3.99 -22.24
C PRO A 450 -16.96 -2.80 -22.38
N ALA A 451 -17.05 -2.08 -23.49
CA ALA A 451 -16.27 -0.85 -23.67
C ALA A 451 -16.61 0.23 -22.63
N ASP A 452 -17.80 0.15 -22.05
CA ASP A 452 -18.31 1.01 -20.98
C ASP A 452 -18.92 0.10 -19.89
N PRO A 453 -18.08 -0.43 -18.97
CA PRO A 453 -18.52 -1.34 -17.91
C PRO A 453 -19.62 -0.74 -17.05
N THR A 454 -20.59 -1.58 -16.69
CA THR A 454 -21.73 -1.16 -15.86
C THR A 454 -21.41 -1.28 -14.38
N TYR A 455 -20.40 -2.08 -14.02
CA TYR A 455 -19.86 -2.13 -12.68
C TYR A 455 -19.19 -0.81 -12.30
N ILE A 456 -19.49 -0.29 -11.12
CA ILE A 456 -18.96 1.00 -10.65
C ILE A 456 -17.59 0.79 -10.00
N ALA A 457 -16.53 1.15 -10.71
CA ALA A 457 -15.16 1.09 -10.22
C ALA A 457 -14.70 2.51 -9.80
N GLN A 458 -14.74 2.75 -8.49
CA GLN A 458 -14.45 4.05 -7.90
C GLN A 458 -12.96 4.26 -7.68
N SER A 459 -12.49 5.49 -7.88
CA SER A 459 -11.10 5.84 -7.66
C SER A 459 -10.92 7.28 -7.17
N TRP A 460 -10.10 7.42 -6.13
CA TRP A 460 -9.58 8.70 -5.67
C TRP A 460 -8.28 8.94 -6.42
N GLY A 461 -8.40 9.66 -7.54
CA GLY A 461 -7.28 9.87 -8.47
C GLY A 461 -6.24 10.89 -8.02
N TYR A 462 -6.57 11.72 -7.00
CA TYR A 462 -5.70 12.75 -6.43
C TYR A 462 -4.80 13.47 -7.45
N PHE A 463 -5.43 14.17 -8.40
CA PHE A 463 -4.70 14.88 -9.47
C PHE A 463 -3.79 16.01 -8.94
N THR A 464 -3.82 16.28 -7.64
CA THR A 464 -2.93 17.21 -6.91
C THR A 464 -1.60 16.59 -6.47
N TRP A 465 -1.43 15.27 -6.57
CA TRP A 465 -0.28 14.54 -6.06
C TRP A 465 0.67 14.07 -7.16
N THR A 466 1.88 13.71 -6.76
CA THR A 466 3.05 13.49 -7.64
C THR A 466 2.79 12.60 -8.86
N PRO A 467 2.05 11.47 -8.78
CA PRO A 467 1.81 10.62 -9.95
C PRO A 467 1.00 11.29 -11.05
N SER A 468 0.15 12.27 -10.71
CA SER A 468 -0.76 12.95 -11.65
C SER A 468 -0.34 14.36 -12.00
N GLN A 469 0.32 15.07 -11.07
CA GLN A 469 0.62 16.49 -11.22
C GLN A 469 1.58 16.73 -12.41
N GLY A 470 1.12 17.45 -13.43
CA GLY A 470 1.86 17.66 -14.68
C GLY A 470 1.79 16.50 -15.68
N TYR A 471 1.08 15.43 -15.33
CA TYR A 471 0.84 14.24 -16.14
C TYR A 471 -0.66 13.90 -16.19
N GLU A 472 -1.52 14.92 -16.17
CA GLU A 472 -2.96 14.74 -16.00
C GLU A 472 -3.57 13.90 -17.12
N GLN A 473 -3.11 14.07 -18.37
CA GLN A 473 -3.59 13.23 -19.48
C GLN A 473 -3.14 11.77 -19.35
N GLN A 474 -1.90 11.52 -18.93
CA GLN A 474 -1.37 10.17 -18.74
C GLN A 474 -2.07 9.46 -17.57
N ALA A 475 -2.28 10.18 -16.46
CA ALA A 475 -3.02 9.67 -15.31
C ALA A 475 -4.47 9.34 -15.67
N ALA A 476 -5.14 10.20 -16.45
CA ALA A 476 -6.49 9.93 -16.97
C ALA A 476 -6.51 8.69 -17.88
N ALA A 477 -5.56 8.57 -18.82
CA ALA A 477 -5.48 7.42 -19.71
C ALA A 477 -5.25 6.10 -18.95
N GLU A 478 -4.43 6.11 -17.90
CA GLU A 478 -4.21 4.91 -17.06
C GLU A 478 -5.44 4.55 -16.22
N LEU A 479 -6.15 5.55 -15.67
CA LEU A 479 -7.41 5.33 -14.96
C LEU A 479 -8.49 4.75 -15.90
N GLU A 480 -8.58 5.25 -17.14
CA GLU A 480 -9.49 4.75 -18.18
C GLU A 480 -9.15 3.31 -18.60
N ARG A 481 -7.86 3.04 -18.86
CA ARG A 481 -7.37 1.70 -19.24
C ARG A 481 -7.73 0.65 -18.19
N CYS A 482 -7.77 1.05 -16.92
CA CYS A 482 -8.12 0.20 -15.80
C CYS A 482 -9.60 0.30 -15.37
N TYR A 483 -10.47 0.80 -16.26
CA TYR A 483 -11.93 0.86 -16.09
C TYR A 483 -12.44 1.66 -14.89
N ALA A 484 -11.62 2.56 -14.29
CA ALA A 484 -12.08 3.40 -13.21
C ALA A 484 -13.10 4.41 -13.76
N ASN A 485 -14.39 4.16 -13.56
CA ASN A 485 -15.48 4.89 -14.21
C ASN A 485 -16.29 5.78 -13.24
N ALA A 486 -15.98 5.73 -11.94
CA ALA A 486 -16.47 6.69 -10.95
C ALA A 486 -15.29 7.37 -10.23
N HIS A 487 -15.24 8.69 -10.25
CA HIS A 487 -14.04 9.42 -9.81
C HIS A 487 -14.37 10.40 -8.71
N VAL A 488 -13.60 10.33 -7.62
CA VAL A 488 -13.61 11.36 -6.59
C VAL A 488 -12.87 12.59 -7.09
N LEU A 489 -13.58 13.70 -7.12
CA LEU A 489 -13.06 15.02 -7.41
C LEU A 489 -12.74 15.73 -6.09
N HIS A 490 -11.46 15.79 -5.78
CA HIS A 490 -10.93 16.42 -4.58
C HIS A 490 -11.32 17.92 -4.47
N HIS A 491 -11.60 18.40 -3.25
CA HIS A 491 -12.05 19.77 -2.94
C HIS A 491 -11.22 20.90 -3.60
N ALA A 492 -9.95 20.65 -3.90
CA ALA A 492 -9.09 21.61 -4.62
C ALA A 492 -9.54 21.95 -6.06
N TYR A 493 -10.41 21.12 -6.64
CA TYR A 493 -10.99 21.28 -7.98
C TYR A 493 -12.46 21.70 -7.97
N ILE A 494 -13.08 21.75 -6.78
CA ILE A 494 -14.46 22.22 -6.62
C ILE A 494 -14.48 23.76 -6.76
N PRO A 495 -15.45 24.32 -7.50
CA PRO A 495 -15.59 25.76 -7.69
C PRO A 495 -16.14 26.40 -6.42
N TRP A 496 -15.28 27.12 -5.70
CA TRP A 496 -15.65 27.78 -4.45
C TRP A 496 -16.00 29.26 -4.64
N PRO A 497 -16.87 29.85 -3.78
CA PRO A 497 -17.14 31.28 -3.78
C PRO A 497 -15.86 32.13 -3.68
N LYS A 498 -15.75 33.16 -4.52
CA LYS A 498 -14.62 34.08 -4.52
C LYS A 498 -14.63 35.00 -3.30
N VAL A 499 -13.42 35.27 -2.80
CA VAL A 499 -13.15 36.18 -1.69
C VAL A 499 -12.29 37.33 -2.22
N ASP A 500 -12.69 38.57 -1.90
CA ASP A 500 -11.83 39.73 -2.08
C ASP A 500 -10.68 39.68 -1.07
N LYS A 501 -9.45 39.55 -1.57
CA LYS A 501 -8.26 39.42 -0.72
C LYS A 501 -7.96 40.68 0.11
N ALA A 502 -8.43 41.85 -0.31
CA ALA A 502 -8.17 43.10 0.38
C ALA A 502 -9.09 43.30 1.60
N THR A 503 -10.34 42.85 1.49
CA THR A 503 -11.35 43.01 2.55
C THR A 503 -11.55 41.73 3.37
N GLY A 504 -11.27 40.57 2.78
CA GLY A 504 -11.61 39.26 3.32
C GLY A 504 -13.12 38.97 3.25
N GLU A 505 -13.88 39.73 2.45
CA GLU A 505 -15.32 39.52 2.23
C GLU A 505 -15.58 38.69 0.98
N LEU A 506 -16.75 38.05 0.93
CA LEU A 506 -17.23 37.36 -0.27
C LEU A 506 -17.57 38.36 -1.38
N VAL A 507 -17.16 38.06 -2.60
CA VAL A 507 -17.56 38.85 -3.78
C VAL A 507 -19.07 38.70 -3.99
N GLN A 508 -19.76 39.82 -4.24
CA GLN A 508 -21.21 39.89 -4.46
C GLN A 508 -21.53 40.50 -5.83
N PRO A 509 -22.44 39.90 -6.63
CA PRO A 509 -23.10 38.61 -6.41
C PRO A 509 -22.09 37.45 -6.33
N ILE A 510 -22.49 36.32 -5.77
CA ILE A 510 -21.60 35.16 -5.59
C ILE A 510 -21.03 34.75 -6.95
N GLU A 511 -19.70 34.82 -7.03
CA GLU A 511 -18.92 34.37 -8.17
C GLU A 511 -18.13 33.12 -7.79
N VAL A 512 -18.13 32.11 -8.65
CA VAL A 512 -17.26 30.93 -8.55
C VAL A 512 -16.39 30.81 -9.81
N ASP A 513 -15.31 30.04 -9.74
CA ASP A 513 -14.42 29.76 -10.88
C ASP A 513 -14.43 28.27 -11.21
N PHE A 514 -14.98 27.93 -12.38
CA PHE A 514 -15.14 26.56 -12.86
C PHE A 514 -13.95 26.04 -13.69
N ALA A 515 -12.92 26.86 -13.97
CA ALA A 515 -11.85 26.47 -14.91
C ALA A 515 -11.19 25.13 -14.55
N LYS A 516 -10.89 24.94 -13.27
CA LYS A 516 -10.27 23.69 -12.76
C LYS A 516 -11.22 22.49 -12.82
N LEU A 517 -12.50 22.69 -12.57
CA LEU A 517 -13.50 21.64 -12.74
C LEU A 517 -13.58 21.24 -14.21
N ASP A 518 -13.67 22.21 -15.11
CA ASP A 518 -13.76 21.97 -16.55
C ASP A 518 -12.52 21.25 -17.12
N GLU A 519 -11.32 21.58 -16.63
CA GLU A 519 -10.09 20.83 -16.96
C GLU A 519 -10.22 19.36 -16.55
N MET A 520 -10.66 19.09 -15.31
CA MET A 520 -10.81 17.74 -14.79
C MET A 520 -11.86 16.92 -15.54
N LEU A 521 -12.98 17.54 -15.93
CA LEU A 521 -14.01 16.94 -16.77
C LEU A 521 -13.48 16.65 -18.18
N ALA A 522 -12.70 17.58 -18.75
CA ALA A 522 -12.15 17.45 -20.10
C ALA A 522 -11.08 16.35 -20.22
N TYR A 523 -10.27 16.13 -19.19
CA TYR A 523 -9.32 15.02 -19.17
C TYR A 523 -9.99 13.66 -19.11
N ARG A 524 -11.21 13.58 -18.57
CA ARG A 524 -11.86 12.32 -18.20
C ARG A 524 -13.31 12.25 -18.69
N PRO A 525 -13.54 12.34 -20.02
CA PRO A 525 -14.90 12.29 -20.57
C PRO A 525 -15.58 10.92 -20.40
N TYR A 526 -14.81 9.86 -20.12
CA TYR A 526 -15.27 8.49 -19.89
C TYR A 526 -15.88 8.27 -18.50
N VAL A 527 -15.70 9.20 -17.56
CA VAL A 527 -16.24 9.06 -16.19
C VAL A 527 -17.77 9.10 -16.23
N ARG A 528 -18.38 8.05 -15.68
CA ARG A 528 -19.83 7.86 -15.57
C ARG A 528 -20.42 8.61 -14.38
N GLN A 529 -19.70 8.61 -13.26
CA GLN A 529 -20.14 9.22 -12.01
C GLN A 529 -19.03 10.05 -11.38
N TRP A 530 -19.29 11.35 -11.18
CA TRP A 530 -18.39 12.24 -10.46
C TRP A 530 -18.80 12.36 -8.99
N LEU A 531 -17.86 12.14 -8.07
CA LEU A 531 -18.08 12.26 -6.64
C LEU A 531 -17.39 13.53 -6.15
N LEU A 532 -18.14 14.58 -5.87
CA LEU A 532 -17.61 15.91 -5.55
C LEU A 532 -17.27 15.97 -4.06
N TRP A 533 -16.03 15.60 -3.70
CA TRP A 533 -15.59 15.61 -2.31
C TRP A 533 -15.30 17.01 -1.80
N THR A 534 -16.15 17.50 -0.90
CA THR A 534 -16.11 18.90 -0.45
C THR A 534 -15.07 19.17 0.64
N GLY A 535 -14.65 18.14 1.38
CA GLY A 535 -13.66 18.26 2.45
C GLY A 535 -14.15 19.10 3.64
N PHE A 536 -15.45 19.09 3.94
CA PHE A 536 -16.04 19.92 5.00
C PHE A 536 -15.40 19.70 6.38
N GLU A 537 -14.97 18.47 6.68
CA GLU A 537 -14.19 18.05 7.84
C GLU A 537 -12.82 18.76 7.96
N PHE A 538 -12.34 19.40 6.89
CA PHE A 538 -11.12 20.21 6.90
C PHE A 538 -11.39 21.71 7.04
N GLY A 539 -12.61 22.09 7.42
CA GLY A 539 -13.06 23.48 7.56
C GLY A 539 -13.57 24.10 6.26
N PHE A 540 -13.90 23.27 5.26
CA PHE A 540 -14.52 23.75 4.02
C PHE A 540 -16.05 23.86 4.10
N MET A 541 -16.70 23.42 5.19
CA MET A 541 -18.15 23.62 5.38
C MET A 541 -18.54 25.09 5.33
N ASP A 542 -17.61 25.98 5.69
CA ASP A 542 -17.72 27.43 5.53
C ASP A 542 -17.56 27.91 4.07
N LEU A 543 -17.61 27.01 3.08
CA LEU A 543 -17.47 27.24 1.64
C LEU A 543 -16.14 27.92 1.23
N ASN A 544 -15.02 27.33 1.68
CA ASN A 544 -13.64 27.76 1.41
C ASN A 544 -13.18 29.04 2.14
N TYR A 545 -13.02 28.94 3.47
CA TYR A 545 -12.69 30.09 4.32
C TYR A 545 -11.30 30.06 4.96
N HIS A 546 -10.25 29.61 4.25
CA HIS A 546 -8.88 29.85 4.76
C HIS A 546 -8.37 31.29 4.52
N ARG A 547 -9.07 32.10 3.72
CA ARG A 547 -8.59 33.45 3.31
C ARG A 547 -9.51 34.60 3.67
N ALA A 548 -10.68 34.32 4.18
CA ALA A 548 -11.72 35.30 4.34
C ALA A 548 -11.99 35.49 5.83
N THR A 549 -12.39 36.70 6.21
CA THR A 549 -12.43 37.14 7.61
C THR A 549 -13.85 37.38 8.12
N HIS A 550 -14.86 37.40 7.23
CA HIS A 550 -16.25 37.74 7.57
C HIS A 550 -17.28 36.86 6.82
N VAL A 551 -17.68 35.73 7.41
CA VAL A 551 -18.76 34.85 6.90
C VAL A 551 -20.01 34.83 7.78
N PRO A 552 -21.19 34.59 7.17
CA PRO A 552 -22.34 34.08 7.89
C PRO A 552 -22.00 32.78 8.63
N LYS A 553 -22.35 32.70 9.91
CA LYS A 553 -22.16 31.49 10.71
C LYS A 553 -23.02 30.34 10.15
N VAL A 554 -22.47 29.13 10.09
CA VAL A 554 -23.23 27.91 9.77
C VAL A 554 -24.52 27.84 10.58
N GLY A 555 -25.63 27.52 9.91
CA GLY A 555 -26.97 27.46 10.50
C GLY A 555 -27.74 28.78 10.54
N THR A 556 -27.18 29.88 10.03
CA THR A 556 -27.93 31.15 9.83
C THR A 556 -28.68 31.16 8.49
N PRO A 557 -29.80 31.90 8.35
CA PRO A 557 -30.50 32.06 7.07
C PRO A 557 -29.60 32.62 5.97
N GLU A 558 -28.65 33.49 6.32
CA GLU A 558 -27.68 34.05 5.39
C GLU A 558 -26.70 32.99 4.88
N HIS A 559 -26.21 32.11 5.75
CA HIS A 559 -25.39 30.96 5.36
C HIS A 559 -26.18 29.99 4.47
N GLU A 560 -27.43 29.69 4.83
CA GLU A 560 -28.29 28.79 4.05
C GLU A 560 -28.54 29.33 2.63
N ALA A 561 -28.85 30.63 2.51
CA ALA A 561 -29.04 31.26 1.19
C ALA A 561 -27.76 31.21 0.34
N LEU A 562 -26.60 31.46 0.96
CA LEU A 562 -25.29 31.36 0.33
C LEU A 562 -25.00 29.93 -0.17
N PHE A 563 -25.18 28.93 0.69
CA PHE A 563 -24.94 27.53 0.36
C PHE A 563 -25.82 27.07 -0.80
N LYS A 564 -27.11 27.41 -0.77
CA LYS A 564 -28.05 27.07 -1.85
C LYS A 564 -27.69 27.74 -3.17
N GLU A 565 -27.18 28.97 -3.14
CA GLU A 565 -26.70 29.64 -4.34
C GLU A 565 -25.44 28.97 -4.90
N TRP A 566 -24.51 28.59 -4.05
CA TRP A 566 -23.33 27.83 -4.46
C TRP A 566 -23.69 26.47 -5.09
N VAL A 567 -24.57 25.69 -4.45
CA VAL A 567 -25.07 24.42 -5.02
C VAL A 567 -25.78 24.64 -6.35
N ARG A 568 -26.61 25.69 -6.47
CA ARG A 568 -27.32 26.03 -7.71
C ARG A 568 -26.34 26.31 -8.85
N GLN A 569 -25.29 27.09 -8.60
CA GLN A 569 -24.29 27.39 -9.62
C GLN A 569 -23.54 26.13 -10.07
N ILE A 570 -23.19 25.22 -9.15
CA ILE A 570 -22.59 23.91 -9.50
C ILE A 570 -23.55 23.11 -10.37
N ARG A 571 -24.81 22.94 -9.94
CA ARG A 571 -25.84 22.18 -10.66
C ARG A 571 -26.04 22.72 -12.06
N ASP A 572 -26.22 24.03 -12.19
CA ASP A 572 -26.45 24.70 -13.48
C ASP A 572 -25.23 24.54 -14.41
N HIS A 573 -24.00 24.66 -13.88
CA HIS A 573 -22.77 24.48 -14.67
C HIS A 573 -22.60 23.03 -15.13
N MET A 574 -22.71 22.06 -14.22
CA MET A 574 -22.62 20.63 -14.55
C MET A 574 -23.65 20.25 -15.64
N GLN A 575 -24.89 20.70 -15.49
CA GLN A 575 -25.96 20.50 -16.49
C GLN A 575 -25.58 21.13 -17.84
N ALA A 576 -25.07 22.36 -17.85
CA ALA A 576 -24.65 23.05 -19.07
C ALA A 576 -23.46 22.37 -19.77
N ARG A 577 -22.63 21.64 -19.01
CA ARG A 577 -21.50 20.84 -19.53
C ARG A 577 -21.92 19.42 -19.95
N GLY A 578 -23.19 19.06 -19.82
CA GLY A 578 -23.72 17.75 -20.23
C GLY A 578 -23.69 16.68 -19.14
N TYR A 579 -23.56 17.08 -17.88
CA TYR A 579 -23.60 16.21 -16.71
C TYR A 579 -24.88 16.47 -15.90
N PRO A 580 -26.00 15.82 -16.24
CA PRO A 580 -27.20 15.82 -15.41
C PRO A 580 -26.92 15.23 -14.01
N THR A 581 -27.85 15.44 -13.09
CA THR A 581 -27.72 15.09 -11.67
C THR A 581 -27.57 13.59 -11.38
N ASP A 582 -27.87 12.72 -12.35
CA ASP A 582 -27.61 11.27 -12.28
C ASP A 582 -26.14 10.90 -12.61
N LYS A 583 -25.34 11.86 -13.12
CA LYS A 583 -23.92 11.66 -13.44
C LYS A 583 -22.96 12.17 -12.37
N TRP A 584 -23.47 12.74 -11.29
CA TRP A 584 -22.62 13.23 -10.22
C TRP A 584 -23.35 13.26 -8.88
N ALA A 585 -22.59 13.11 -7.80
CA ALA A 585 -23.08 13.19 -6.44
C ALA A 585 -22.19 14.10 -5.60
N PHE A 586 -22.77 14.80 -4.64
CA PHE A 586 -21.95 15.40 -3.57
C PHE A 586 -21.44 14.32 -2.64
N TYR A 587 -20.20 14.49 -2.21
CA TYR A 587 -19.53 13.70 -1.19
C TYR A 587 -19.06 14.68 -0.12
N TRP A 588 -19.79 14.80 0.97
CA TRP A 588 -19.59 15.91 1.90
C TRP A 588 -18.33 15.71 2.73
N VAL A 589 -18.15 14.54 3.33
CA VAL A 589 -17.09 14.28 4.31
C VAL A 589 -16.59 12.84 4.25
N ASP A 590 -15.29 12.64 4.46
CA ASP A 590 -14.64 11.32 4.47
C ASP A 590 -14.91 10.52 5.78
N GLU A 591 -15.36 9.28 5.66
CA GLU A 591 -15.59 8.29 6.72
C GLU A 591 -16.43 8.75 7.95
N PRO A 592 -17.62 9.35 7.77
CA PRO A 592 -18.42 9.85 8.89
C PRO A 592 -19.04 8.73 9.74
N GLY A 593 -19.02 8.93 11.06
CA GLY A 593 -19.94 8.29 12.00
C GLY A 593 -21.15 9.18 12.32
N ASP A 594 -21.98 8.78 13.28
CA ASP A 594 -23.25 9.46 13.62
C ASP A 594 -23.10 10.96 13.94
N GLU A 595 -22.00 11.36 14.59
CA GLU A 595 -21.71 12.77 14.91
C GLU A 595 -21.47 13.59 13.64
N GLY A 596 -20.57 13.12 12.76
CA GLY A 596 -20.27 13.76 11.48
C GLY A 596 -21.47 13.78 10.52
N PHE A 597 -22.30 12.74 10.57
CA PHE A 597 -23.55 12.69 9.81
C PHE A 597 -24.51 13.81 10.17
N MET A 598 -24.70 14.06 11.47
CA MET A 598 -25.58 15.13 11.95
C MET A 598 -24.97 16.52 11.78
N GLU A 599 -23.66 16.64 11.91
CA GLU A 599 -22.95 17.91 11.78
C GLU A 599 -22.87 18.36 10.31
N TYR A 600 -22.50 17.48 9.40
CA TYR A 600 -22.15 17.83 8.01
C TYR A 600 -23.18 17.34 6.99
N ILE A 601 -23.55 16.06 7.02
CA ILE A 601 -24.29 15.43 5.91
C ILE A 601 -25.75 15.87 5.90
N VAL A 602 -26.49 15.61 6.99
CA VAL A 602 -27.94 15.92 7.08
C VAL A 602 -28.26 17.38 6.69
N PRO A 603 -27.59 18.42 7.23
CA PRO A 603 -27.89 19.79 6.82
C PRO A 603 -27.51 20.09 5.37
N SER A 604 -26.37 19.58 4.89
CA SER A 604 -25.88 19.85 3.53
C SER A 604 -26.74 19.18 2.46
N SER A 605 -27.09 17.91 2.66
CA SER A 605 -27.99 17.15 1.80
C SER A 605 -29.37 17.80 1.73
N LYS A 606 -29.93 18.23 2.87
CA LYS A 606 -31.19 18.97 2.89
C LYS A 606 -31.14 20.22 1.99
N PHE A 607 -30.08 21.04 2.12
CA PHE A 607 -29.96 22.25 1.32
C PHE A 607 -29.79 21.95 -0.17
N ALA A 608 -29.04 20.90 -0.52
CA ALA A 608 -28.89 20.48 -1.90
C ALA A 608 -30.23 20.04 -2.51
N LYS A 609 -30.99 19.20 -1.80
CA LYS A 609 -32.31 18.70 -2.25
C LYS A 609 -33.36 19.82 -2.34
N GLU A 610 -33.26 20.86 -1.51
CA GLU A 610 -34.12 22.06 -1.62
C GLU A 610 -33.80 22.93 -2.84
N VAL A 611 -32.58 22.86 -3.38
CA VAL A 611 -32.21 23.49 -4.67
C VAL A 611 -32.72 22.66 -5.83
N ASP A 612 -32.48 21.35 -5.79
CA ASP A 612 -32.92 20.39 -6.78
C ASP A 612 -33.00 19.00 -6.13
N PRO A 613 -34.21 18.40 -6.00
CA PRO A 613 -34.38 17.13 -5.30
C PRO A 613 -33.72 15.95 -6.04
N THR A 614 -33.30 16.14 -7.29
CA THR A 614 -32.63 15.10 -8.08
C THR A 614 -31.11 15.03 -7.86
N ILE A 615 -30.51 15.99 -7.15
CA ILE A 615 -29.08 15.96 -6.82
C ILE A 615 -28.81 14.73 -5.94
N LEU A 616 -27.87 13.89 -6.34
CA LEU A 616 -27.47 12.70 -5.59
C LEU A 616 -26.44 13.04 -4.51
N ILE A 617 -26.49 12.30 -3.39
CA ILE A 617 -25.53 12.34 -2.30
C ILE A 617 -24.90 10.96 -2.15
N TRP A 618 -23.57 10.92 -2.13
CA TRP A 618 -22.76 9.71 -1.96
C TRP A 618 -21.90 9.87 -0.70
N GLU A 619 -21.81 8.85 0.14
CA GLU A 619 -21.00 8.92 1.36
C GLU A 619 -20.36 7.58 1.72
N ASP A 620 -19.09 7.61 2.13
CA ASP A 620 -18.34 6.45 2.60
C ASP A 620 -18.43 6.23 4.11
N HIS A 621 -19.63 5.95 4.60
CA HIS A 621 -19.94 6.09 6.02
C HIS A 621 -19.79 4.81 6.88
N GLN A 622 -19.77 5.02 8.20
CA GLN A 622 -19.98 4.00 9.24
C GLN A 622 -21.10 4.40 10.22
N ILE A 623 -22.13 5.07 9.70
CA ILE A 623 -23.34 5.53 10.41
C ILE A 623 -24.26 4.37 10.82
N SER A 624 -24.90 4.51 11.99
CA SER A 624 -25.85 3.54 12.53
C SER A 624 -27.18 3.49 11.75
N LEU A 625 -27.82 2.32 11.72
CA LEU A 625 -29.08 2.11 11.00
C LEU A 625 -30.20 3.05 11.48
N GLU A 626 -30.28 3.30 12.79
CA GLU A 626 -31.26 4.23 13.39
C GLU A 626 -31.18 5.61 12.73
N MET A 627 -29.96 6.09 12.48
CA MET A 627 -29.74 7.41 11.92
C MET A 627 -30.07 7.46 10.42
N LEU A 628 -29.73 6.40 9.67
CA LEU A 628 -30.09 6.29 8.25
C LEU A 628 -31.62 6.26 8.05
N GLU A 629 -32.33 5.44 8.83
CA GLU A 629 -33.79 5.35 8.77
C GLU A 629 -34.50 6.66 9.18
N LYS A 630 -33.88 7.43 10.08
CA LYS A 630 -34.40 8.72 10.53
C LYS A 630 -34.25 9.83 9.49
N TYR A 631 -33.23 9.74 8.63
CA TYR A 631 -32.94 10.75 7.61
C TYR A 631 -32.68 10.08 6.25
N PRO A 632 -33.70 9.44 5.65
CA PRO A 632 -33.53 8.63 4.44
C PRO A 632 -33.06 9.44 3.23
N ASP A 633 -33.40 10.74 3.16
CA ASP A 633 -32.99 11.60 2.03
C ASP A 633 -31.56 12.17 2.17
N ALA A 634 -30.82 11.79 3.22
CA ALA A 634 -29.51 12.35 3.52
C ALA A 634 -28.39 11.74 2.67
N ILE A 635 -28.53 10.49 2.24
CA ILE A 635 -27.58 9.74 1.42
C ILE A 635 -28.40 8.94 0.39
N ASP A 636 -28.04 9.04 -0.90
CA ASP A 636 -28.67 8.26 -1.97
C ASP A 636 -27.81 7.06 -2.40
N ILE A 637 -26.48 7.16 -2.23
CA ILE A 637 -25.52 6.13 -2.62
C ILE A 637 -24.56 5.86 -1.46
N HIS A 638 -24.65 4.66 -0.90
CA HIS A 638 -23.86 4.25 0.25
C HIS A 638 -22.56 3.56 -0.17
N CYS A 639 -21.44 3.88 0.48
CA CYS A 639 -20.17 3.21 0.25
C CYS A 639 -19.41 2.84 1.54
N CYS A 640 -19.80 1.79 2.25
CA CYS A 640 -19.10 1.42 3.49
C CYS A 640 -17.85 0.56 3.22
N PRO A 641 -16.91 0.46 4.18
CA PRO A 641 -15.84 -0.54 4.11
C PRO A 641 -16.39 -1.95 3.94
N LEU A 642 -15.74 -2.80 3.15
CA LEU A 642 -16.17 -4.20 3.00
C LEU A 642 -16.34 -4.93 4.35
N LYS A 643 -15.42 -4.68 5.29
CA LYS A 643 -15.47 -5.25 6.64
C LYS A 643 -16.71 -4.79 7.40
N TYR A 644 -17.10 -3.52 7.25
CA TYR A 644 -18.26 -2.95 7.93
C TYR A 644 -19.55 -3.64 7.49
N TYR A 645 -19.79 -3.79 6.18
CA TYR A 645 -20.95 -4.53 5.66
C TYR A 645 -21.02 -5.97 6.17
N ARG A 646 -19.86 -6.64 6.27
CA ARG A 646 -19.80 -8.02 6.77
C ARG A 646 -20.10 -8.12 8.28
N GLN A 647 -19.77 -7.09 9.05
CA GLN A 647 -20.04 -7.03 10.49
C GLN A 647 -21.44 -6.52 10.81
N HIS A 648 -22.05 -5.78 9.89
CA HIS A 648 -23.36 -5.14 10.02
C HIS A 648 -24.31 -5.55 8.88
N PRO A 649 -24.78 -6.81 8.85
CA PRO A 649 -25.67 -7.29 7.80
C PRO A 649 -26.99 -6.52 7.71
N GLU A 650 -27.43 -5.88 8.78
CA GLU A 650 -28.57 -4.97 8.81
C GLU A 650 -28.34 -3.70 7.99
N ILE A 651 -27.12 -3.15 8.01
CA ILE A 651 -26.74 -2.01 7.17
C ILE A 651 -26.67 -2.45 5.72
N LEU A 652 -26.07 -3.61 5.43
CA LEU A 652 -26.04 -4.16 4.08
C LEU A 652 -27.47 -4.34 3.53
N ALA A 653 -28.38 -4.92 4.32
CA ALA A 653 -29.76 -5.12 3.89
C ALA A 653 -30.50 -3.81 3.61
N HIS A 654 -30.22 -2.76 4.41
CA HIS A 654 -30.73 -1.42 4.14
C HIS A 654 -30.20 -0.87 2.81
N VAL A 655 -28.89 -0.90 2.60
CA VAL A 655 -28.26 -0.42 1.36
C VAL A 655 -28.75 -1.16 0.12
N LEU A 656 -28.92 -2.48 0.18
CA LEU A 656 -29.44 -3.27 -0.94
C LEU A 656 -30.93 -3.02 -1.24
N ALA A 657 -31.66 -2.37 -0.33
CA ALA A 657 -33.06 -2.00 -0.53
C ALA A 657 -33.24 -0.60 -1.14
N GLU A 658 -32.18 0.21 -1.17
CA GLU A 658 -32.17 1.53 -1.79
C GLU A 658 -32.21 1.43 -3.33
N GLU A 659 -32.54 2.54 -4.00
CA GLU A 659 -32.57 2.59 -5.47
C GLU A 659 -31.21 2.26 -6.10
N HIS A 660 -30.13 2.62 -5.41
CA HIS A 660 -28.77 2.28 -5.75
C HIS A 660 -28.26 1.26 -4.74
N ALA A 661 -27.90 0.05 -5.18
CA ALA A 661 -27.43 -1.03 -4.29
C ALA A 661 -26.07 -0.76 -3.61
N GLY A 662 -25.57 0.48 -3.68
CA GLY A 662 -24.35 0.93 -3.05
C GLY A 662 -23.08 0.35 -3.67
N SER A 663 -21.97 0.71 -3.05
CA SER A 663 -20.64 0.17 -3.36
C SER A 663 -19.94 -0.16 -2.05
N GLN A 664 -18.79 -0.79 -2.10
CA GLN A 664 -17.90 -0.88 -0.96
C GLN A 664 -16.57 -0.22 -1.30
N TYR A 665 -15.74 0.11 -0.31
CA TYR A 665 -14.37 0.51 -0.59
C TYR A 665 -13.34 -0.19 0.31
N VAL A 666 -12.10 -0.16 -0.17
CA VAL A 666 -10.93 -0.65 0.55
C VAL A 666 -10.31 0.48 1.37
N VAL A 667 -10.28 0.30 2.70
CA VAL A 667 -9.76 1.27 3.70
C VAL A 667 -8.23 1.35 3.78
N GLY A 668 -7.48 0.55 3.03
CA GLY A 668 -6.02 0.58 3.08
C GLY A 668 -5.36 -0.05 1.87
N SER A 669 -4.16 0.41 1.54
CA SER A 669 -3.31 -0.22 0.53
C SER A 669 -1.94 -0.46 1.14
N SER A 670 -1.17 -1.38 0.58
CA SER A 670 0.21 -1.57 0.97
C SER A 670 0.92 -2.31 -0.14
N LYS A 671 2.21 -2.01 -0.32
CA LYS A 671 3.12 -2.85 -1.13
C LYS A 671 3.15 -4.30 -0.60
N ALA A 672 2.90 -4.49 0.69
CA ALA A 672 2.90 -5.81 1.32
C ALA A 672 1.64 -6.63 1.06
N SER A 673 0.52 -6.01 0.69
CA SER A 673 -0.75 -6.70 0.42
C SER A 673 -0.66 -7.53 -0.85
N ASP A 674 -1.17 -8.76 -0.83
CA ASP A 674 -1.16 -9.67 -1.99
C ASP A 674 -2.00 -9.13 -3.16
N PRO A 675 -1.42 -8.96 -4.38
CA PRO A 675 -2.14 -8.46 -5.55
C PRO A 675 -3.44 -9.22 -5.81
N HIS A 676 -3.41 -10.55 -5.82
CA HIS A 676 -4.57 -11.37 -6.15
C HIS A 676 -5.61 -11.34 -5.04
N ARG A 677 -5.21 -11.69 -3.82
CA ARG A 677 -6.14 -11.84 -2.69
C ARG A 677 -6.69 -10.52 -2.19
N TYR A 678 -5.87 -9.47 -2.18
CA TYR A 678 -6.28 -8.19 -1.62
C TYR A 678 -6.94 -7.28 -2.65
N TYR A 679 -6.45 -7.24 -3.90
CA TYR A 679 -6.93 -6.30 -4.91
C TYR A 679 -7.88 -6.96 -5.92
N ARG A 680 -7.51 -8.09 -6.52
CA ARG A 680 -8.35 -8.76 -7.55
C ARG A 680 -9.64 -9.34 -6.96
N LEU A 681 -9.55 -10.17 -5.91
CA LEU A 681 -10.71 -10.82 -5.30
C LEU A 681 -11.67 -9.87 -4.58
N HIS A 682 -11.25 -8.63 -4.33
CA HIS A 682 -12.08 -7.62 -3.67
C HIS A 682 -13.35 -7.27 -4.48
N HIS A 683 -13.23 -7.32 -5.80
CA HIS A 683 -14.36 -7.15 -6.71
C HIS A 683 -15.34 -8.32 -6.64
N MET A 684 -14.86 -9.56 -6.51
CA MET A 684 -15.73 -10.73 -6.30
C MET A 684 -16.44 -10.70 -4.94
N ALA A 685 -15.80 -10.17 -3.90
CA ALA A 685 -16.46 -9.94 -2.62
C ALA A 685 -17.58 -8.90 -2.71
N THR A 686 -17.50 -7.95 -3.64
CA THR A 686 -18.57 -6.99 -3.92
C THR A 686 -19.78 -7.70 -4.52
N VAL A 687 -19.55 -8.57 -5.52
CA VAL A 687 -20.60 -9.39 -6.15
C VAL A 687 -21.23 -10.36 -5.14
N GLU A 688 -20.43 -10.95 -4.25
CA GLU A 688 -20.91 -11.82 -3.17
C GLU A 688 -21.95 -11.12 -2.28
N LEU A 689 -21.75 -9.83 -2.00
CA LEU A 689 -22.66 -9.03 -1.17
C LEU A 689 -23.83 -8.42 -1.95
N GLY A 690 -23.89 -8.59 -3.27
CA GLY A 690 -24.94 -8.02 -4.12
C GLY A 690 -24.82 -6.51 -4.37
N LEU A 691 -23.65 -5.92 -4.11
CA LEU A 691 -23.36 -4.49 -4.32
C LEU A 691 -23.02 -4.20 -5.79
N ASP A 692 -23.13 -2.93 -6.21
CA ASP A 692 -22.95 -2.49 -7.60
C ASP A 692 -21.56 -1.95 -7.94
N GLY A 693 -20.67 -1.82 -6.95
CA GLY A 693 -19.35 -1.23 -7.17
C GLY A 693 -18.34 -1.41 -6.04
N ALA A 694 -17.07 -1.16 -6.38
CA ALA A 694 -15.96 -1.13 -5.44
C ALA A 694 -15.07 0.08 -5.66
N GLY A 695 -14.55 0.65 -4.57
CA GLY A 695 -13.61 1.75 -4.56
C GLY A 695 -12.27 1.42 -3.91
N MET A 696 -11.23 2.08 -4.39
CA MET A 696 -9.94 2.17 -3.69
C MET A 696 -9.70 3.62 -3.32
N TRP A 697 -9.53 3.90 -2.03
CA TRP A 697 -9.38 5.26 -1.48
C TRP A 697 -8.16 6.02 -2.02
N VAL A 698 -7.22 5.34 -2.69
CA VAL A 698 -6.05 5.96 -3.29
C VAL A 698 -5.59 5.22 -4.55
N TRP A 699 -5.56 5.92 -5.68
CA TRP A 699 -4.91 5.43 -6.90
C TRP A 699 -3.40 5.68 -6.87
N GLY A 700 -2.99 6.89 -6.50
CA GLY A 700 -1.59 7.30 -6.34
C GLY A 700 -1.49 8.39 -5.27
N ASP A 701 -0.32 8.54 -4.65
CA ASP A 701 -0.03 9.53 -3.59
C ASP A 701 1.36 10.17 -3.70
N ASP A 702 1.70 11.07 -2.78
CA ASP A 702 3.02 11.70 -2.64
C ASP A 702 3.88 11.06 -1.52
N GLY A 703 3.54 9.84 -1.10
CA GLY A 703 4.33 9.03 -0.20
C GLY A 703 5.60 8.48 -0.85
N GLY A 704 6.34 7.65 -0.11
CA GLY A 704 7.57 7.00 -0.59
C GLY A 704 7.28 6.02 -1.73
N GLN A 705 7.38 6.48 -2.98
CA GLN A 705 6.97 5.72 -4.17
C GLN A 705 7.71 4.38 -4.28
N PHE A 706 8.98 4.38 -4.68
CA PHE A 706 9.79 3.15 -4.83
C PHE A 706 10.45 2.68 -3.53
N ASN A 707 10.48 3.53 -2.52
CA ASN A 707 10.98 3.23 -1.18
C ASN A 707 10.11 3.98 -0.16
N ASP A 708 9.40 3.24 0.71
CA ASP A 708 8.52 3.82 1.74
C ASP A 708 9.25 4.76 2.71
N TYR A 709 10.57 4.61 2.86
CA TYR A 709 11.42 5.45 3.71
C TYR A 709 11.96 6.70 3.01
N ALA A 710 11.84 6.80 1.67
CA ALA A 710 12.32 7.96 0.91
C ALA A 710 11.29 9.11 0.84
N GLY A 711 10.05 8.88 1.30
CA GLY A 711 8.98 9.87 1.36
C GLY A 711 8.70 10.39 2.77
N ARG A 712 7.73 11.31 2.91
CA ARG A 712 7.27 11.80 4.23
C ARG A 712 6.53 10.74 5.04
N TYR A 713 6.00 9.74 4.35
CA TYR A 713 5.26 8.60 4.87
C TYR A 713 5.30 7.45 3.82
N PRO A 714 5.03 6.20 4.25
CA PRO A 714 4.85 5.07 3.34
C PRO A 714 3.80 5.35 2.27
N SER A 715 4.04 4.91 1.03
CA SER A 715 3.08 5.10 -0.06
C SER A 715 2.00 4.02 -0.02
N TYR A 716 0.75 4.46 -0.05
CA TYR A 716 -0.45 3.67 -0.31
C TYR A 716 -0.80 3.60 -1.81
N GLY A 717 -0.24 4.48 -2.63
CA GLY A 717 -0.45 4.48 -4.09
C GLY A 717 -0.24 3.10 -4.74
N MET A 718 -1.10 2.75 -5.69
CA MET A 718 -1.00 1.55 -6.53
C MET A 718 -0.24 1.82 -7.84
N VAL A 719 0.11 3.06 -8.13
CA VAL A 719 0.96 3.46 -9.25
C VAL A 719 2.23 4.12 -8.73
N TYR A 720 3.26 4.20 -9.58
CA TYR A 720 4.53 4.83 -9.24
C TYR A 720 4.76 6.07 -10.09
N ALA A 721 5.06 7.21 -9.45
CA ALA A 721 5.43 8.43 -10.17
C ALA A 721 6.82 8.33 -10.80
N THR A 722 6.95 8.75 -12.06
CA THR A 722 8.24 8.85 -12.77
C THR A 722 8.36 10.18 -13.51
N GLU A 723 9.54 10.46 -14.07
CA GLU A 723 9.77 11.61 -14.95
C GLU A 723 9.06 11.53 -16.31
N GLN A 724 8.41 10.41 -16.61
CA GLN A 724 7.64 10.20 -17.85
C GLN A 724 6.13 10.05 -17.60
N GLY A 725 5.71 10.21 -16.34
CA GLY A 725 4.34 9.98 -15.90
C GLY A 725 4.20 8.75 -15.01
N PRO A 726 2.96 8.42 -14.61
CA PRO A 726 2.69 7.29 -13.74
C PRO A 726 2.93 5.96 -14.48
N ILE A 727 3.58 5.01 -13.81
CA ILE A 727 3.66 3.62 -14.27
C ILE A 727 2.79 2.71 -13.40
N THR A 728 2.26 1.65 -14.00
CA THR A 728 1.38 0.69 -13.33
C THR A 728 2.15 -0.25 -12.40
N SER A 729 1.42 -1.10 -11.69
CA SER A 729 1.97 -2.09 -10.74
C SER A 729 1.19 -3.39 -10.80
N LYS A 730 1.72 -4.46 -10.19
CA LYS A 730 0.95 -5.70 -10.00
C LYS A 730 -0.33 -5.47 -9.22
N ARG A 731 -0.30 -4.63 -8.16
CA ARG A 731 -1.51 -4.29 -7.39
C ARG A 731 -2.56 -3.60 -8.25
N ARG A 732 -2.14 -2.70 -9.15
CA ARG A 732 -3.05 -2.00 -10.06
C ARG A 732 -3.61 -2.92 -11.15
N GLU A 733 -2.78 -3.76 -11.75
CA GLU A 733 -3.22 -4.76 -12.74
C GLU A 733 -4.18 -5.77 -12.14
N ALA A 734 -3.93 -6.23 -10.91
CA ALA A 734 -4.84 -7.11 -10.18
C ALA A 734 -6.21 -6.46 -9.93
N TRP A 735 -6.23 -5.17 -9.55
CA TRP A 735 -7.47 -4.39 -9.42
C TRP A 735 -8.22 -4.30 -10.75
N ARG A 736 -7.52 -4.02 -11.86
CA ARG A 736 -8.11 -3.98 -13.21
C ARG A 736 -8.77 -5.31 -13.58
N GLU A 737 -8.06 -6.43 -13.42
CA GLU A 737 -8.62 -7.75 -13.76
C GLU A 737 -9.81 -8.13 -12.89
N GLY A 738 -9.83 -7.71 -11.63
CA GLY A 738 -11.00 -7.96 -10.78
C GLY A 738 -12.27 -7.32 -11.35
N ILE A 739 -12.17 -6.17 -12.04
CA ILE A 739 -13.29 -5.54 -12.74
C ILE A 739 -13.73 -6.37 -13.96
N GLU A 740 -12.77 -6.87 -14.74
CA GLU A 740 -13.04 -7.74 -15.91
C GLU A 740 -13.69 -9.06 -15.46
N ASP A 741 -13.23 -9.65 -14.36
CA ASP A 741 -13.81 -10.86 -13.78
C ASP A 741 -15.29 -10.63 -13.37
N VAL A 742 -15.63 -9.44 -12.85
CA VAL A 742 -17.02 -9.08 -12.52
C VAL A 742 -17.89 -8.97 -13.76
N GLU A 743 -17.40 -8.34 -14.83
CA GLU A 743 -18.17 -8.24 -16.08
C GLU A 743 -18.37 -9.63 -16.73
N LEU A 744 -17.37 -10.51 -16.66
CA LEU A 744 -17.57 -11.93 -17.04
C LEU A 744 -18.64 -12.60 -16.17
N TRP A 745 -18.66 -12.32 -14.87
CA TRP A 745 -19.68 -12.85 -13.96
C TRP A 745 -21.09 -12.34 -14.30
N ARG A 746 -21.22 -11.07 -14.72
CA ARG A 746 -22.48 -10.49 -15.19
C ARG A 746 -22.98 -11.15 -16.48
N HIS A 747 -22.07 -11.52 -17.39
CA HIS A 747 -22.42 -12.31 -18.57
C HIS A 747 -22.99 -13.69 -18.19
N LEU A 748 -22.38 -14.37 -17.22
CA LEU A 748 -22.89 -15.65 -16.71
C LEU A 748 -24.33 -15.50 -16.18
N GLY A 749 -24.60 -14.47 -15.38
CA GLY A 749 -25.94 -14.21 -14.84
C GLY A 749 -26.97 -13.96 -15.94
N THR A 750 -26.60 -13.15 -16.95
CA THR A 750 -27.45 -12.84 -18.11
C THR A 750 -27.78 -14.10 -18.92
N VAL A 751 -26.77 -14.92 -19.21
CA VAL A 751 -26.93 -16.19 -19.93
C VAL A 751 -27.81 -17.15 -19.14
N ALA A 752 -27.50 -17.38 -17.85
CA ALA A 752 -28.26 -18.27 -16.98
C ALA A 752 -29.74 -17.92 -16.94
N ALA A 753 -30.07 -16.62 -16.84
CA ALA A 753 -31.44 -16.14 -16.87
C ALA A 753 -32.11 -16.35 -18.24
N LYS A 754 -31.39 -16.07 -19.34
CA LYS A 754 -31.92 -16.19 -20.71
C LYS A 754 -32.28 -17.63 -21.08
N ILE A 755 -31.43 -18.60 -20.72
CA ILE A 755 -31.61 -20.01 -21.12
C ILE A 755 -32.32 -20.85 -20.05
N GLY A 756 -32.46 -20.34 -18.81
CA GLY A 756 -33.11 -21.04 -17.71
C GLY A 756 -32.30 -22.23 -17.16
N ASP A 757 -30.98 -22.20 -17.29
CA ASP A 757 -30.10 -23.28 -16.81
C ASP A 757 -29.90 -23.17 -15.29
N ALA A 758 -30.39 -24.16 -14.56
CA ALA A 758 -30.33 -24.18 -13.10
C ALA A 758 -28.89 -24.33 -12.56
N GLY A 759 -28.01 -25.00 -13.30
CA GLY A 759 -26.60 -25.18 -12.94
C GLY A 759 -25.81 -23.89 -13.10
N LEU A 760 -25.97 -23.17 -14.21
CA LEU A 760 -25.34 -21.86 -14.41
C LEU A 760 -25.90 -20.82 -13.43
N ALA A 761 -27.20 -20.85 -13.16
CA ALA A 761 -27.80 -19.98 -12.15
C ALA A 761 -27.27 -20.28 -10.74
N GLN A 762 -27.02 -21.55 -10.41
CA GLN A 762 -26.39 -21.93 -9.16
C GLN A 762 -24.92 -21.48 -9.12
N LEU A 763 -24.17 -21.68 -10.20
CA LEU A 763 -22.78 -21.23 -10.31
C LEU A 763 -22.70 -19.72 -10.10
N HIS A 764 -23.51 -18.92 -10.80
CA HIS A 764 -23.57 -17.47 -10.66
C HIS A 764 -23.84 -17.02 -9.23
N ARG A 765 -24.76 -17.69 -8.51
CA ARG A 765 -25.10 -17.33 -7.12
C ARG A 765 -24.03 -17.70 -6.10
N GLU A 766 -23.40 -18.86 -6.25
CA GLU A 766 -22.53 -19.42 -5.21
C GLU A 766 -21.04 -19.21 -5.51
N GLY A 767 -20.67 -18.97 -6.76
CA GLY A 767 -19.29 -18.86 -7.21
C GLY A 767 -18.49 -17.74 -6.55
N PRO A 768 -19.01 -16.50 -6.38
CA PRO A 768 -18.23 -15.43 -5.74
C PRO A 768 -17.83 -15.78 -4.31
N GLY A 769 -18.74 -16.37 -3.53
CA GLY A 769 -18.45 -16.83 -2.17
C GLY A 769 -17.42 -17.96 -2.13
N ARG A 770 -17.43 -18.86 -3.12
CA ARG A 770 -16.41 -19.91 -3.27
C ARG A 770 -15.03 -19.35 -3.62
N LEU A 771 -14.96 -18.36 -4.52
CA LEU A 771 -13.70 -17.72 -4.92
C LEU A 771 -13.09 -16.92 -3.79
N VAL A 772 -13.91 -16.13 -3.12
CA VAL A 772 -13.45 -15.35 -1.98
C VAL A 772 -12.97 -16.28 -0.86
N ASN A 773 -13.52 -17.49 -0.78
CA ASN A 773 -13.18 -18.55 0.16
C ASN A 773 -13.10 -18.00 1.59
N ARG A 774 -14.26 -17.57 2.10
CA ARG A 774 -14.37 -17.05 3.47
C ARG A 774 -14.01 -18.19 4.41
N GLN A 775 -12.92 -18.04 5.16
CA GLN A 775 -12.70 -18.95 6.27
C GLN A 775 -13.80 -18.66 7.31
N ASP A 776 -14.60 -19.68 7.64
CA ASP A 776 -15.60 -19.62 8.70
C ASP A 776 -14.89 -19.43 10.04
N GLY A 777 -14.63 -18.19 10.41
CA GLY A 777 -13.96 -17.83 11.65
C GLY A 777 -13.66 -16.34 11.66
N ARG A 778 -13.99 -15.68 12.78
CA ARG A 778 -13.77 -14.26 13.10
C ARG A 778 -12.76 -13.58 12.18
N ALA A 779 -13.20 -12.53 11.46
CA ALA A 779 -12.33 -11.61 10.72
C ALA A 779 -11.16 -11.17 11.60
N ASP A 780 -10.04 -11.86 11.42
CA ASP A 780 -8.80 -11.69 12.14
C ASP A 780 -8.20 -10.34 11.75
N LEU A 781 -7.70 -9.66 12.77
CA LEU A 781 -7.55 -8.21 12.84
C LEU A 781 -6.27 -7.68 12.20
N VAL A 782 -5.70 -8.47 11.30
CA VAL A 782 -4.49 -8.09 10.58
C VAL A 782 -4.82 -8.11 9.11
N GLN A 783 -4.36 -7.09 8.40
CA GLN A 783 -4.57 -6.83 6.98
C GLN A 783 -3.92 -7.89 6.05
N VAL A 784 -3.98 -9.16 6.43
CA VAL A 784 -3.46 -10.31 5.68
C VAL A 784 -4.68 -11.10 5.21
N ASP A 785 -5.10 -10.78 3.99
CA ASP A 785 -5.98 -11.58 3.14
C ASP A 785 -7.43 -11.78 3.66
N LEU A 786 -8.28 -10.75 3.48
CA LEU A 786 -9.75 -10.84 3.62
C LEU A 786 -10.38 -11.99 2.81
N HIS A 787 -9.62 -12.53 1.85
CA HIS A 787 -10.01 -13.51 0.84
C HIS A 787 -8.89 -14.56 0.77
N SER A 788 -9.24 -15.85 0.81
CA SER A 788 -8.24 -16.93 0.79
C SER A 788 -8.20 -17.73 -0.51
N GLY A 789 -9.02 -17.34 -1.49
CA GLY A 789 -9.01 -17.90 -2.84
C GLY A 789 -7.63 -17.86 -3.48
N THR A 790 -7.35 -18.90 -4.25
CA THR A 790 -6.10 -19.01 -5.00
C THR A 790 -6.26 -18.53 -6.44
N PRO A 791 -5.17 -18.04 -7.07
CA PRO A 791 -5.18 -17.73 -8.49
C PRO A 791 -5.63 -18.90 -9.37
N GLY A 792 -5.26 -20.13 -9.02
CA GLY A 792 -5.65 -21.34 -9.76
C GLY A 792 -7.16 -21.57 -9.74
N GLU A 793 -7.79 -21.49 -8.57
CA GLU A 793 -9.25 -21.65 -8.43
C GLU A 793 -10.01 -20.60 -9.24
N LEU A 794 -9.52 -19.35 -9.25
CA LEU A 794 -10.12 -18.28 -10.05
C LEU A 794 -10.00 -18.54 -11.55
N LEU A 795 -8.81 -18.89 -12.04
CA LEU A 795 -8.60 -19.13 -13.47
C LEU A 795 -9.37 -20.36 -13.96
N GLU A 796 -9.44 -21.44 -13.17
CA GLU A 796 -10.25 -22.61 -13.49
C GLU A 796 -11.74 -22.26 -13.62
N MET A 797 -12.27 -21.49 -12.67
CA MET A 797 -13.68 -21.09 -12.74
C MET A 797 -13.94 -20.09 -13.86
N ARG A 798 -13.02 -19.14 -14.09
CA ARG A 798 -13.09 -18.17 -15.18
C ARG A 798 -13.18 -18.88 -16.54
N LEU A 799 -12.32 -19.88 -16.78
CA LEU A 799 -12.35 -20.69 -18.00
C LEU A 799 -13.68 -21.43 -18.15
N ALA A 800 -14.19 -22.04 -17.07
CA ALA A 800 -15.48 -22.72 -17.09
C ALA A 800 -16.64 -21.77 -17.45
N VAL A 801 -16.60 -20.53 -16.95
CA VAL A 801 -17.59 -19.48 -17.26
C VAL A 801 -17.47 -19.02 -18.71
N LEU A 802 -16.26 -18.74 -19.20
CA LEU A 802 -16.01 -18.37 -20.60
C LEU A 802 -16.57 -19.43 -21.56
N GLN A 803 -16.28 -20.70 -21.30
CA GLN A 803 -16.77 -21.81 -22.11
C GLN A 803 -18.31 -21.92 -22.08
N ALA A 804 -18.91 -21.82 -20.89
CA ALA A 804 -20.36 -21.92 -20.73
C ALA A 804 -21.11 -20.76 -21.42
N VAL A 805 -20.63 -19.53 -21.25
CA VAL A 805 -21.20 -18.34 -21.92
C VAL A 805 -21.03 -18.46 -23.42
N ALA A 806 -19.84 -18.86 -23.90
CA ALA A 806 -19.57 -19.03 -25.32
C ALA A 806 -20.44 -20.12 -25.98
N GLU A 807 -20.67 -21.24 -25.30
CA GLU A 807 -21.56 -22.29 -25.79
C GLU A 807 -23.02 -21.81 -25.86
N ALA A 808 -23.48 -21.09 -24.84
CA ALA A 808 -24.83 -20.56 -24.82
C ALA A 808 -25.08 -19.47 -25.87
N LEU A 809 -24.05 -18.74 -26.31
CA LEU A 809 -24.15 -17.75 -27.39
C LEU A 809 -24.18 -18.38 -28.79
N LYS A 810 -23.75 -19.64 -28.94
CA LYS A 810 -23.82 -20.39 -30.20
C LYS A 810 -25.21 -20.99 -30.46
N ASN A 811 -25.99 -21.21 -29.40
CA ASN A 811 -27.34 -21.80 -29.42
C ASN A 811 -28.42 -20.71 -29.41
#